data_AF-A0A927HZF4-F1
#
_entry.id   AF-A0A927HZF4-F1
#
_cell.length_a   1.000
_cell.length_b   1.000
_cell.length_c   1.000
_cell.angle_alpha   90.00
_cell.angle_beta   90.00
_cell.angle_gamma   90.00
#
_symmetry.space_group_name_H-M   'P 1'
#
loop_
_entity.id
_entity.type
_entity.pdbx_description
1 polymer ?
#
loop_
_entity_poly.entity_id
_entity_poly.type
_entity_poly.pdbx_seq_one_letter_code
_entity_poly.pdbx_strand_id
1 'polypeptide(L)'
;MADKLVLKQQSALKLRFQAGATGPAGTIAIGTVATGAAGSSVIITNTGTPENAVLNITIPRGDQGYKGWAPILAVVTDSARRVLQISDWAGGEGTKPAAGSYIGATGLVPDIASAVDIRGPQGVQGPPVSDGDKGDITVSSSGAVWTIDADAVTDAKVATPATPADGIDGNKIRYQDGIDSFARPLVVRDREWMWITDTDQITGNGTSDDTTGVNNAIQKACSAGKTLLIPDNIVIRLTSPVVNYNNLPLKIRGGSVELNEGMNFGGVNTRGPGSWFFLDHSGIGFHLSGRANAPPVVGNTFTIFKGIGTFRTQPTPGAGWAPAAHDYDFKFTQCSGDIDDLTLLNPTKGLLYESGRAGQLNIGKIRGQPLTEGLVVGDAYDVIRCADLHFWPFWANESNVLAYQRANATGIILNRCDGPMFERVFTFGYHRTIAIGQFPGSGPDRPAGTTYHGSFGTVYADLGGTGIYVDTAASAATFDVQRLIAAQDSSVTTNVPSVYISGSYARISIDHLMTDNVWGSPVIIDGANSELQIARAEPRVYNRGVGGFPAIVAAASGAIIQVDQVMPNWSGSGAPLVGEAGGGKVTGLRSVGVGTILNGSSAATIAHSLGITPRGVNFTLVGAGAQTAGSFIPRVAAMDATNFSVDVGVAVGANRDFCWEAFF
;
A
#
# COMPACT_ATOMS: atom_id res chain seq x y z
N MET A 1 -56.31 -139.54 55.33
CA MET A 1 -57.44 -139.17 56.22
C MET A 1 -56.91 -139.15 57.64
N ALA A 2 -56.76 -137.99 58.30
CA ALA A 2 -55.87 -137.89 59.46
C ALA A 2 -54.53 -138.58 59.12
N ASP A 3 -53.74 -138.00 58.22
CA ASP A 3 -52.47 -138.64 57.85
C ASP A 3 -51.46 -138.34 58.95
N LYS A 4 -51.65 -139.08 60.05
CA LYS A 4 -50.59 -139.53 60.94
C LYS A 4 -49.39 -139.80 60.06
N LEU A 5 -48.36 -138.98 60.18
CA LEU A 5 -47.02 -139.38 59.79
C LEU A 5 -46.66 -140.55 60.73
N VAL A 6 -47.11 -141.75 60.36
CA VAL A 6 -46.64 -143.00 60.93
C VAL A 6 -45.22 -143.14 60.40
N LEU A 7 -44.28 -142.76 61.24
CA LEU A 7 -42.87 -143.04 61.09
C LEU A 7 -42.71 -144.55 60.99
N LYS A 8 -42.49 -145.06 59.78
CA LYS A 8 -41.81 -146.33 59.60
C LYS A 8 -40.35 -146.10 59.97
N GLN A 9 -39.79 -147.03 60.71
CA GLN A 9 -38.37 -147.10 61.00
C GLN A 9 -37.53 -146.72 59.76
N GLN A 10 -36.87 -145.57 59.87
CA GLN A 10 -35.46 -145.50 59.57
C GLN A 10 -34.74 -144.92 60.78
N SER A 11 -33.60 -145.51 61.08
CA SER A 11 -33.09 -145.74 62.43
C SER A 11 -32.50 -144.54 63.16
N ALA A 12 -32.89 -143.30 62.83
CA ALA A 12 -32.56 -142.09 63.58
C ALA A 12 -33.28 -140.85 63.01
N LEU A 13 -34.34 -140.34 63.67
CA LEU A 13 -34.88 -139.02 63.33
C LEU A 13 -34.19 -137.94 64.19
N LYS A 14 -33.13 -137.33 63.64
CA LYS A 14 -32.51 -136.13 64.21
C LYS A 14 -33.34 -134.91 63.82
N LEU A 15 -34.14 -134.36 64.73
CA LEU A 15 -34.72 -133.02 64.55
C LEU A 15 -33.61 -131.98 64.74
N ARG A 16 -33.25 -131.34 63.63
CA ARG A 16 -32.28 -130.24 63.56
C ARG A 16 -33.03 -128.92 63.79
N PHE A 17 -32.57 -128.08 64.70
CA PHE A 17 -32.96 -126.67 64.71
C PHE A 17 -32.27 -125.99 63.53
N GLN A 18 -33.06 -125.48 62.58
CA GLN A 18 -32.53 -124.66 61.50
C GLN A 18 -32.37 -123.24 62.04
N ALA A 19 -31.14 -122.70 62.02
CA ALA A 19 -30.91 -121.30 62.32
C ALA A 19 -31.76 -120.43 61.37
N GLY A 20 -32.39 -119.38 61.90
CA GLY A 20 -33.11 -118.41 61.08
C GLY A 20 -32.21 -117.89 59.96
N ALA A 21 -32.78 -117.67 58.77
CA ALA A 21 -32.01 -117.17 57.63
C ALA A 21 -31.24 -115.91 58.06
N THR A 22 -29.92 -115.90 57.84
CA THR A 22 -29.10 -114.72 58.06
C THR A 22 -29.71 -113.57 57.27
N GLY A 23 -30.03 -112.45 57.93
CA GLY A 23 -30.47 -111.24 57.24
C GLY A 23 -29.42 -110.81 56.21
N PRO A 24 -29.82 -110.13 55.11
CA PRO A 24 -28.86 -109.68 54.11
C PRO A 24 -27.77 -108.84 54.79
N ALA A 25 -26.52 -109.13 54.46
CA ALA A 25 -25.40 -108.35 54.99
C ALA A 25 -25.53 -106.91 54.50
N GLY A 26 -25.44 -105.95 55.42
CA GLY A 26 -25.37 -104.55 55.03
C GLY A 26 -24.09 -104.27 54.26
N THR A 27 -24.17 -103.50 53.18
CA THR A 27 -22.98 -103.09 52.41
C THR A 27 -22.72 -101.59 52.56
N ILE A 28 -21.44 -101.20 52.54
CA ILE A 28 -21.02 -99.80 52.46
C ILE A 28 -20.16 -99.65 51.22
N ALA A 29 -20.53 -98.73 50.34
CA ALA A 29 -19.72 -98.30 49.21
C ALA A 29 -19.32 -96.83 49.39
N ILE A 30 -18.17 -96.45 48.83
CA ILE A 30 -17.82 -95.05 48.66
C ILE A 30 -18.37 -94.60 47.31
N GLY A 31 -19.15 -93.52 47.31
CA GLY A 31 -19.62 -92.89 46.10
C GLY A 31 -18.52 -91.99 45.52
N THR A 32 -18.68 -90.69 45.72
CA THR A 32 -17.72 -89.67 45.28
C THR A 32 -16.78 -89.29 46.41
N VAL A 33 -15.50 -89.08 46.06
CA VAL A 33 -14.53 -88.41 46.93
C VAL A 33 -14.14 -87.12 46.25
N ALA A 34 -14.51 -85.99 46.85
CA ALA A 34 -14.23 -84.66 46.35
C ALA A 34 -13.30 -83.90 47.30
N THR A 35 -12.56 -82.94 46.76
CA THR A 35 -11.76 -82.02 47.58
C THR A 35 -12.56 -80.74 47.83
N GLY A 36 -12.78 -80.41 49.10
CA GLY A 36 -13.49 -79.21 49.56
C GLY A 36 -12.57 -77.99 49.68
N ALA A 37 -13.16 -76.85 50.01
CA ALA A 37 -12.42 -75.61 50.26
C ALA A 37 -11.47 -75.76 51.46
N ALA A 38 -10.36 -75.01 51.44
CA ALA A 38 -9.41 -75.01 52.55
C ALA A 38 -10.05 -74.50 53.85
N GLY A 39 -9.65 -75.08 54.98
CA GLY A 39 -10.18 -74.75 56.31
C GLY A 39 -11.64 -75.17 56.57
N SER A 40 -12.35 -75.73 55.58
CA SER A 40 -13.70 -76.27 55.79
C SER A 40 -13.68 -77.60 56.54
N SER A 41 -14.80 -78.00 57.15
CA SER A 41 -14.91 -79.32 57.81
C SER A 41 -15.04 -80.45 56.78
N VAL A 42 -14.64 -81.67 57.14
CA VAL A 42 -14.93 -82.87 56.33
C VAL A 42 -16.44 -83.11 56.30
N ILE A 43 -17.00 -83.34 55.11
CA ILE A 43 -18.42 -83.62 54.92
C ILE A 43 -18.57 -85.07 54.46
N ILE A 44 -19.44 -85.84 55.14
CA ILE A 44 -19.82 -87.20 54.73
C ILE A 44 -21.33 -87.27 54.62
N THR A 45 -21.83 -87.64 53.44
CA THR A 45 -23.27 -87.75 53.17
C THR A 45 -23.58 -89.15 52.67
N ASN A 46 -24.54 -89.84 53.30
CA ASN A 46 -25.05 -91.12 52.79
C ASN A 46 -26.14 -90.85 51.73
N THR A 47 -25.91 -91.28 50.49
CA THR A 47 -26.91 -91.24 49.41
C THR A 47 -27.51 -92.61 49.10
N GLY A 48 -27.09 -93.66 49.80
CA GLY A 48 -27.68 -95.00 49.74
C GLY A 48 -28.77 -95.22 50.80
N THR A 49 -29.17 -96.47 51.01
CA THR A 49 -30.11 -96.85 52.10
C THR A 49 -29.34 -97.24 53.36
N PRO A 50 -30.00 -97.34 54.54
CA PRO A 50 -29.32 -97.81 55.76
C PRO A 50 -28.70 -99.21 55.62
N GLU A 51 -29.30 -100.08 54.80
CA GLU A 51 -28.82 -101.44 54.53
C GLU A 51 -27.76 -101.48 53.40
N ASN A 52 -27.73 -100.50 52.51
CA ASN A 52 -26.76 -100.38 51.42
C ASN A 52 -26.29 -98.92 51.31
N ALA A 53 -25.44 -98.51 52.26
CA ALA A 53 -24.99 -97.12 52.36
C ALA A 53 -24.00 -96.79 51.23
N VAL A 54 -24.16 -95.61 50.63
CA VAL A 54 -23.21 -95.06 49.67
C VAL A 54 -22.75 -93.71 50.21
N LEU A 55 -21.52 -93.66 50.72
CA LEU A 55 -20.98 -92.47 51.36
C LEU A 55 -20.24 -91.61 50.35
N ASN A 56 -20.73 -90.39 50.15
CA ASN A 56 -19.99 -89.33 49.46
C ASN A 56 -19.16 -88.56 50.49
N ILE A 57 -17.86 -88.42 50.23
CA ILE A 57 -16.91 -87.79 51.15
C ILE A 57 -16.33 -86.56 50.47
N THR A 58 -16.39 -85.41 51.15
CA THR A 58 -15.64 -84.21 50.75
C THR A 58 -14.57 -83.91 51.78
N ILE A 59 -13.31 -83.92 51.35
CA ILE A 59 -12.13 -83.67 52.20
C ILE A 59 -11.61 -82.25 51.90
N PRO A 60 -11.56 -81.32 52.88
CA PRO A 60 -11.00 -79.99 52.65
C PRO A 60 -9.54 -80.10 52.19
N ARG A 61 -9.15 -79.29 51.20
CA ARG A 61 -7.72 -79.14 50.86
C ARG A 61 -6.97 -78.43 52.00
N GLY A 62 -5.66 -78.56 52.05
CA GLY A 62 -4.82 -77.72 52.92
C GLY A 62 -4.88 -76.24 52.50
N ASP A 63 -4.66 -75.35 53.47
CA ASP A 63 -4.43 -73.93 53.22
C ASP A 63 -3.26 -73.75 52.25
N GLN A 64 -3.35 -72.73 51.40
CA GLN A 64 -2.25 -72.40 50.50
C GLN A 64 -1.04 -71.90 51.32
N GLY A 65 0.14 -72.43 51.04
CA GLY A 65 1.38 -71.91 51.63
C GLY A 65 1.68 -70.48 51.19
N TYR A 66 2.42 -69.73 52.01
CA TYR A 66 2.84 -68.36 51.67
C TYR A 66 3.63 -68.31 50.36
N LYS A 67 3.47 -67.21 49.62
CA LYS A 67 4.32 -66.91 48.46
C LYS A 67 5.78 -66.71 48.89
N GLY A 68 6.72 -67.27 48.13
CA GLY A 68 8.15 -67.05 48.35
C GLY A 68 8.57 -65.61 48.06
N TRP A 69 9.56 -65.11 48.81
CA TRP A 69 10.15 -63.80 48.60
C TRP A 69 11.16 -63.81 47.45
N ALA A 70 11.07 -62.87 46.51
CA ALA A 70 12.04 -62.66 45.45
C ALA A 70 13.08 -61.59 45.86
N PRO A 71 14.39 -61.81 45.65
CA PRO A 71 15.41 -60.83 46.03
C PRO A 71 15.43 -59.64 45.07
N ILE A 72 15.51 -58.43 45.62
CA ILE A 72 15.84 -57.20 44.89
C ILE A 72 17.33 -56.97 45.02
N LEU A 73 18.04 -57.07 43.89
CA LEU A 73 19.49 -57.01 43.84
C LEU A 73 19.97 -55.59 43.51
N ALA A 74 20.99 -55.14 44.25
CA ALA A 74 21.75 -53.95 43.94
C ALA A 74 23.21 -54.33 43.67
N VAL A 75 23.81 -53.70 42.67
CA VAL A 75 25.25 -53.82 42.42
C VAL A 75 25.99 -52.90 43.39
N VAL A 76 26.86 -53.47 44.21
CA VAL A 76 27.67 -52.73 45.19
C VAL A 76 29.14 -52.76 44.78
N THR A 77 29.83 -51.65 45.01
CA THR A 77 31.26 -51.53 44.79
C THR A 77 32.02 -52.13 45.95
N ASP A 78 32.87 -53.11 45.66
CA ASP A 78 33.88 -53.62 46.57
C ASP A 78 35.26 -53.44 45.93
N SER A 79 35.90 -52.31 46.19
CA SER A 79 37.19 -51.98 45.57
C SER A 79 37.16 -52.15 44.04
N ALA A 80 38.04 -53.00 43.50
CA ALA A 80 38.13 -53.36 42.09
C ALA A 80 37.18 -54.49 41.66
N ARG A 81 36.23 -54.92 42.51
CA ARG A 81 35.17 -55.89 42.22
C ARG A 81 33.80 -55.22 42.10
N ARG A 82 32.82 -55.91 41.53
CA ARG A 82 31.40 -55.54 41.70
C ARG A 82 30.70 -56.77 42.23
N VAL A 83 29.82 -56.59 43.21
CA VAL A 83 29.13 -57.71 43.86
C VAL A 83 27.65 -57.41 43.94
N LEU A 84 26.82 -58.45 44.08
CA LEU A 84 25.37 -58.28 44.22
C LEU A 84 24.99 -58.32 45.71
N GLN A 85 24.40 -57.25 46.20
CA GLN A 85 23.74 -57.19 47.51
C GLN A 85 22.24 -57.41 47.34
N ILE A 86 21.62 -58.14 48.26
CA ILE A 86 20.18 -58.11 48.42
C ILE A 86 19.81 -56.81 49.12
N SER A 87 19.44 -55.83 48.31
CA SER A 87 18.99 -54.52 48.79
C SER A 87 17.62 -54.60 49.47
N ASP A 88 16.73 -55.46 48.96
CA ASP A 88 15.45 -55.72 49.58
C ASP A 88 14.80 -57.02 49.07
N TRP A 89 13.58 -57.33 49.51
CA TRP A 89 12.77 -58.47 49.05
C TRP A 89 11.37 -58.03 48.60
N ALA A 90 10.87 -58.63 47.51
CA ALA A 90 9.57 -58.35 46.93
C ALA A 90 8.68 -59.60 46.78
N GLY A 91 7.36 -59.38 46.77
CA GLY A 91 6.37 -60.36 46.30
C GLY A 91 6.06 -61.54 47.22
N GLY A 92 6.68 -61.66 48.39
CA GLY A 92 6.44 -62.75 49.34
C GLY A 92 5.36 -62.45 50.38
N GLU A 93 4.88 -63.50 51.03
CA GLU A 93 3.93 -63.45 52.15
C GLU A 93 4.57 -64.06 53.40
N GLY A 94 4.14 -63.65 54.60
CA GLY A 94 4.77 -64.04 55.87
C GLY A 94 5.90 -63.10 56.32
N THR A 95 6.81 -63.58 57.17
CA THR A 95 7.92 -62.75 57.70
C THR A 95 8.96 -62.52 56.60
N LYS A 96 9.24 -61.26 56.28
CA LYS A 96 10.22 -60.84 55.27
C LYS A 96 11.65 -61.22 55.71
N PRO A 97 12.48 -61.85 54.84
CA PRO A 97 13.88 -62.12 55.16
C PRO A 97 14.68 -60.83 55.36
N ALA A 98 15.77 -60.91 56.12
CA ALA A 98 16.65 -59.76 56.33
C ALA A 98 17.32 -59.33 55.01
N ALA A 99 17.39 -58.01 54.79
CA ALA A 99 18.15 -57.42 53.68
C ALA A 99 19.60 -57.11 54.11
N GLY A 100 20.46 -56.82 53.13
CA GLY A 100 21.83 -56.38 53.36
C GLY A 100 22.92 -57.45 53.18
N SER A 101 22.56 -58.72 53.04
CA SER A 101 23.51 -59.78 52.68
C SER A 101 23.90 -59.72 51.20
N TYR A 102 25.05 -60.28 50.87
CA TYR A 102 25.60 -60.36 49.52
C TYR A 102 25.53 -61.78 48.96
N ILE A 103 25.56 -61.92 47.63
CA ILE A 103 25.61 -63.22 46.97
C ILE A 103 27.07 -63.74 47.02
N GLY A 104 27.30 -64.77 47.82
CA GLY A 104 28.51 -65.57 47.86
C GLY A 104 28.42 -66.82 46.97
N ALA A 105 29.53 -67.54 46.83
CA ALA A 105 29.63 -68.67 45.90
C ALA A 105 28.70 -69.86 46.26
N THR A 106 28.28 -69.96 47.52
CA THR A 106 27.45 -71.06 48.04
C THR A 106 26.14 -70.59 48.68
N GLY A 107 25.83 -69.29 48.65
CA GLY A 107 24.64 -68.73 49.29
C GLY A 107 24.81 -67.27 49.72
N LEU A 108 23.94 -66.80 50.60
CA LEU A 108 23.99 -65.43 51.12
C LEU A 108 25.08 -65.29 52.19
N VAL A 109 25.96 -64.29 52.03
CA VAL A 109 27.04 -63.98 52.97
C VAL A 109 26.82 -62.60 53.57
N PRO A 110 27.05 -62.40 54.87
CA PRO A 110 26.86 -61.09 55.51
C PRO A 110 28.00 -60.11 55.17
N ASP A 111 29.19 -60.62 54.86
CA ASP A 111 30.38 -59.82 54.55
C ASP A 111 30.58 -59.69 53.04
N ILE A 112 30.76 -58.44 52.58
CA ILE A 112 31.03 -58.11 51.19
C ILE A 112 32.32 -58.74 50.67
N ALA A 113 33.32 -58.96 51.53
CA ALA A 113 34.58 -59.59 51.15
C ALA A 113 34.38 -61.03 50.64
N SER A 114 33.36 -61.73 51.17
CA SER A 114 33.02 -63.11 50.78
C SER A 114 32.09 -63.20 49.57
N ALA A 115 31.67 -62.06 49.01
CA ALA A 115 30.76 -62.02 47.87
C ALA A 115 31.47 -62.37 46.56
N VAL A 116 30.71 -62.89 45.60
CA VAL A 116 31.21 -63.23 44.26
C VAL A 116 31.35 -61.95 43.43
N ASP A 117 32.51 -61.79 42.79
CA ASP A 117 32.70 -60.75 41.79
C ASP A 117 31.89 -61.09 40.53
N ILE A 118 31.02 -60.19 40.12
CA ILE A 118 30.21 -60.33 38.90
C ILE A 118 30.90 -59.73 37.67
N ARG A 119 32.07 -59.11 37.83
CA ARG A 119 32.86 -58.67 36.68
C ARG A 119 33.68 -59.83 36.11
N GLY A 120 33.73 -59.91 34.78
CA GLY A 120 34.74 -60.69 34.09
C GLY A 120 36.12 -60.01 34.13
N PRO A 121 37.21 -60.72 33.80
CA PRO A 121 38.49 -60.07 33.55
C PRO A 121 38.34 -58.97 32.50
N GLN A 122 39.02 -57.84 32.70
CA GLN A 122 39.01 -56.73 31.73
C GLN A 122 39.45 -57.24 30.35
N GLY A 123 38.64 -57.01 29.32
CA GLY A 123 39.02 -57.32 27.94
C GLY A 123 40.29 -56.55 27.54
N VAL A 124 41.11 -57.13 26.67
CA VAL A 124 42.32 -56.46 26.15
C VAL A 124 41.91 -55.11 25.56
N GLN A 125 42.44 -54.01 26.10
CA GLN A 125 42.19 -52.68 25.56
C GLN A 125 42.76 -52.65 24.13
N GLY A 126 41.91 -52.31 23.15
CA GLY A 126 42.37 -52.09 21.78
C GLY A 126 43.46 -51.01 21.75
N PRO A 127 44.44 -51.08 20.83
CA PRO A 127 45.50 -50.09 20.78
C PRO A 127 44.89 -48.68 20.61
N PRO A 128 45.39 -47.67 21.32
CA PRO A 128 44.96 -46.29 21.11
C PRO A 128 45.24 -45.89 19.65
N VAL A 129 44.42 -44.98 19.11
CA VAL A 129 44.67 -44.40 17.79
C VAL A 129 46.03 -43.71 17.87
N SER A 130 46.99 -44.17 17.06
CA SER A 130 48.34 -43.62 17.07
C SER A 130 48.30 -42.15 16.65
N ASP A 131 49.09 -41.33 17.34
CA ASP A 131 49.32 -39.96 16.91
C ASP A 131 49.90 -39.95 15.50
N GLY A 132 49.55 -38.90 14.76
CA GLY A 132 49.97 -38.70 13.38
C GLY A 132 48.85 -38.19 12.49
N ASP A 133 49.28 -37.67 11.35
CA ASP A 133 48.42 -37.24 10.27
C ASP A 133 47.68 -38.44 9.64
N LYS A 134 46.36 -38.29 9.47
CA LYS A 134 45.43 -39.26 8.86
C LYS A 134 44.85 -38.74 7.54
N GLY A 135 45.41 -37.67 6.99
CA GLY A 135 45.12 -37.12 5.66
C GLY A 135 44.31 -35.83 5.70
N ASP A 136 43.07 -35.91 6.18
CA ASP A 136 42.19 -34.73 6.37
C ASP A 136 42.15 -34.29 7.86
N ILE A 137 42.73 -35.11 8.73
CA ILE A 137 42.78 -34.89 10.18
C ILE A 137 44.13 -35.32 10.72
N THR A 138 44.64 -34.57 11.69
CA THR A 138 45.81 -34.94 12.49
C THR A 138 45.38 -35.31 13.91
N VAL A 139 45.82 -36.48 14.38
CA VAL A 139 45.58 -36.97 15.74
C VAL A 139 46.83 -36.72 16.58
N SER A 140 46.67 -36.16 17.77
CA SER A 140 47.77 -35.90 18.72
C SER A 140 47.36 -36.17 20.16
N SER A 141 48.35 -36.13 21.07
CA SER A 141 48.17 -36.36 22.51
C SER A 141 47.60 -37.75 22.82
N SER A 142 48.13 -38.78 22.15
CA SER A 142 47.66 -40.17 22.26
C SER A 142 46.17 -40.35 22.00
N GLY A 143 45.65 -39.67 20.97
CA GLY A 143 44.24 -39.73 20.58
C GLY A 143 43.31 -38.78 21.33
N ALA A 144 43.82 -37.87 22.16
CA ALA A 144 43.00 -36.90 22.91
C ALA A 144 42.71 -35.60 22.13
N VAL A 145 43.52 -35.27 21.11
CA VAL A 145 43.36 -34.05 20.31
C VAL A 145 43.26 -34.42 18.83
N TRP A 146 42.22 -33.92 18.18
CA TRP A 146 41.93 -34.17 16.77
C TRP A 146 41.76 -32.82 16.07
N THR A 147 42.68 -32.50 15.17
CA THR A 147 42.63 -31.27 14.38
C THR A 147 42.31 -31.61 12.94
N ILE A 148 41.51 -30.79 12.28
CA ILE A 148 41.29 -30.87 10.83
C ILE A 148 42.43 -30.12 10.15
N ASP A 149 43.00 -30.71 9.12
CA ASP A 149 44.11 -30.09 8.40
C ASP A 149 43.62 -28.87 7.61
N ALA A 150 44.51 -27.90 7.40
CA ALA A 150 44.17 -26.73 6.58
C ALA A 150 43.73 -27.18 5.17
N ASP A 151 42.69 -26.54 4.63
CA ASP A 151 42.11 -26.86 3.32
C ASP A 151 41.47 -28.26 3.18
N ALA A 152 41.43 -29.07 4.25
CA ALA A 152 40.74 -30.37 4.23
C ALA A 152 39.23 -30.22 3.96
N VAL A 153 38.65 -29.09 4.36
CA VAL A 153 37.27 -28.69 4.03
C VAL A 153 37.32 -27.56 3.00
N THR A 154 36.98 -27.89 1.76
CA THR A 154 36.89 -26.93 0.66
C THR A 154 35.45 -26.57 0.36
N ASP A 155 35.22 -25.40 -0.26
CA ASP A 155 33.90 -24.98 -0.73
C ASP A 155 33.26 -26.04 -1.65
N ALA A 156 34.06 -26.80 -2.40
CA ALA A 156 33.58 -27.88 -3.26
C ALA A 156 33.08 -29.11 -2.48
N LYS A 157 33.64 -29.40 -1.28
CA LYS A 157 33.17 -30.49 -0.40
C LYS A 157 31.90 -30.09 0.36
N VAL A 158 31.65 -28.79 0.54
CA VAL A 158 30.48 -28.23 1.27
C VAL A 158 29.35 -27.82 0.31
N ALA A 159 29.64 -27.55 -0.95
CA ALA A 159 28.66 -27.22 -1.96
C ALA A 159 27.84 -28.47 -2.35
N THR A 160 26.57 -28.53 -1.95
CA THR A 160 25.57 -29.25 -2.74
C THR A 160 25.50 -28.59 -4.13
N PRO A 161 25.22 -29.32 -5.23
CA PRO A 161 25.07 -28.72 -6.55
C PRO A 161 23.79 -27.88 -6.59
N ALA A 162 23.86 -26.67 -6.06
CA ALA A 162 22.76 -25.72 -6.07
C ALA A 162 22.75 -25.04 -7.44
N THR A 163 21.67 -25.28 -8.18
CA THR A 163 21.27 -24.44 -9.30
C THR A 163 21.20 -22.97 -8.85
N PRO A 164 21.54 -21.97 -9.69
CA PRO A 164 21.74 -20.57 -9.29
C PRO A 164 20.51 -19.77 -8.78
N ALA A 165 19.46 -20.43 -8.30
CA ALA A 165 18.20 -19.79 -7.91
C ALA A 165 18.06 -19.48 -6.42
N ASP A 166 18.85 -20.12 -5.54
CA ASP A 166 18.73 -19.91 -4.10
C ASP A 166 20.01 -19.26 -3.55
N GLY A 167 19.92 -17.94 -3.29
CA GLY A 167 20.99 -17.11 -2.79
C GLY A 167 21.48 -17.52 -1.40
N ILE A 168 22.40 -18.47 -1.35
CA ILE A 168 23.27 -18.69 -0.20
C ILE A 168 24.61 -18.05 -0.52
N ASP A 169 24.70 -16.77 -0.18
CA ASP A 169 25.98 -16.05 -0.16
C ASP A 169 26.83 -16.62 0.97
N GLY A 170 28.06 -17.03 0.64
CA GLY A 170 28.94 -17.92 1.40
C GLY A 170 29.51 -17.37 2.70
N ASN A 171 28.75 -16.57 3.47
CA ASN A 171 29.20 -16.07 4.78
C ASN A 171 28.08 -15.74 5.78
N LYS A 172 26.95 -16.46 5.78
CA LYS A 172 25.85 -16.23 6.74
C LYS A 172 25.48 -17.47 7.58
N ILE A 173 26.42 -17.99 8.38
CA ILE A 173 26.04 -18.46 9.73
C ILE A 173 26.14 -17.24 10.63
N ARG A 174 25.12 -16.38 10.62
CA ARG A 174 24.97 -15.37 11.68
C ARG A 174 24.10 -15.97 12.76
N TYR A 175 24.68 -16.15 13.94
CA TYR A 175 23.93 -16.21 15.19
C TYR A 175 22.94 -15.03 15.19
N GLN A 176 21.64 -15.34 15.22
CA GLN A 176 20.60 -14.35 15.49
C GLN A 176 20.83 -13.85 16.91
N ASP A 177 21.34 -12.63 17.03
CA ASP A 177 21.46 -11.99 18.33
C ASP A 177 20.06 -11.56 18.80
N GLY A 178 19.57 -12.29 19.80
CA GLY A 178 18.63 -11.89 20.85
C GLY A 178 17.39 -11.09 20.47
N ILE A 179 16.31 -11.75 20.00
CA ILE A 179 14.93 -11.41 20.38
C ILE A 179 14.10 -12.71 20.52
N ASP A 180 13.44 -12.83 21.66
CA ASP A 180 12.81 -14.02 22.23
C ASP A 180 11.91 -14.85 21.30
N SER A 181 12.21 -16.15 21.25
CA SER A 181 11.47 -17.19 20.57
C SER A 181 10.32 -17.73 21.42
N PHE A 182 9.20 -17.01 21.46
CA PHE A 182 7.91 -17.71 21.42
C PHE A 182 7.65 -18.12 19.97
N ALA A 183 7.91 -19.39 19.70
CA ALA A 183 7.59 -20.08 18.46
C ALA A 183 6.17 -19.74 17.99
N ARG A 184 6.07 -18.75 17.10
CA ARG A 184 4.96 -18.68 16.15
C ARG A 184 5.33 -19.67 15.05
N PRO A 185 4.45 -20.60 14.67
CA PRO A 185 4.68 -21.39 13.47
C PRO A 185 4.99 -20.41 12.34
N LEU A 186 6.05 -20.68 11.59
CA LEU A 186 6.39 -19.97 10.36
C LEU A 186 5.30 -20.24 9.32
N VAL A 187 4.12 -19.68 9.54
CA VAL A 187 3.28 -19.22 8.45
C VAL A 187 3.99 -17.97 7.97
N VAL A 188 4.88 -18.13 6.99
CA VAL A 188 5.11 -17.02 6.06
C VAL A 188 3.73 -16.73 5.50
N ARG A 189 2.97 -15.83 6.14
CA ARG A 189 1.93 -15.14 5.41
C ARG A 189 2.70 -14.52 4.28
N ASP A 190 2.46 -14.95 3.05
CA ASP A 190 2.96 -14.28 1.87
C ASP A 190 2.47 -12.84 1.97
N ARG A 191 3.27 -12.00 2.62
CA ARG A 191 2.90 -10.62 2.87
C ARG A 191 2.74 -10.01 1.49
N GLU A 192 1.64 -9.31 1.27
CA GLU A 192 1.40 -8.58 0.01
C GLU A 192 2.40 -7.44 -0.22
N TRP A 193 3.36 -7.29 0.70
CA TRP A 193 4.37 -6.25 0.74
C TRP A 193 5.75 -6.80 1.12
N MET A 194 6.79 -6.06 0.75
CA MET A 194 8.18 -6.24 1.18
C MET A 194 8.79 -4.88 1.49
N TRP A 195 9.68 -4.79 2.48
CA TRP A 195 10.42 -3.55 2.69
C TRP A 195 11.54 -3.44 1.66
N ILE A 196 11.79 -2.23 1.18
CA ILE A 196 12.92 -1.98 0.28
C ILE A 196 14.26 -2.30 0.95
N THR A 197 14.35 -2.09 2.27
CA THR A 197 15.54 -2.40 3.09
C THR A 197 15.72 -3.88 3.40
N ASP A 198 14.73 -4.74 3.10
CA ASP A 198 14.90 -6.20 3.22
C ASP A 198 15.80 -6.76 2.10
N THR A 199 16.25 -5.91 1.18
CA THR A 199 17.16 -6.27 0.10
C THR A 199 18.59 -5.83 0.42
N ASP A 200 19.52 -6.79 0.38
CA ASP A 200 20.96 -6.48 0.50
C ASP A 200 21.32 -5.49 -0.63
N GLN A 201 21.91 -4.32 -0.29
CA GLN A 201 22.39 -3.22 -1.18
C GLN A 201 21.62 -1.88 -1.14
N ILE A 202 20.79 -1.59 -0.14
CA ILE A 202 20.18 -0.25 0.03
C ILE A 202 20.55 0.32 1.39
N THR A 203 21.26 1.45 1.38
CA THR A 203 21.69 2.18 2.57
C THR A 203 20.71 3.26 2.96
N GLY A 204 20.11 3.95 1.98
CA GLY A 204 19.11 4.98 2.24
C GLY A 204 19.63 6.22 2.97
N ASN A 205 20.94 6.48 2.90
CA ASN A 205 21.60 7.60 3.59
C ASN A 205 21.71 8.87 2.72
N GLY A 206 21.24 8.83 1.48
CA GLY A 206 21.28 9.93 0.51
C GLY A 206 22.64 10.23 -0.09
N THR A 207 23.66 9.45 0.25
CA THR A 207 25.06 9.65 -0.19
C THR A 207 25.58 8.46 -0.98
N SER A 208 25.40 7.24 -0.47
CA SER A 208 25.76 6.01 -1.17
C SER A 208 24.84 5.80 -2.35
N ASP A 209 25.35 5.21 -3.42
CA ASP A 209 24.54 4.84 -4.57
C ASP A 209 23.73 3.58 -4.28
N ASP A 210 22.40 3.71 -4.23
CA ASP A 210 21.46 2.63 -3.96
C ASP A 210 20.84 2.06 -5.26
N THR A 211 21.22 2.55 -6.45
CA THR A 211 20.59 2.19 -7.74
C THR A 211 20.49 0.69 -7.97
N THR A 212 21.58 -0.05 -7.79
CA THR A 212 21.59 -1.51 -8.03
C THR A 212 20.65 -2.23 -7.06
N GLY A 213 20.70 -1.86 -5.78
CA GLY A 213 19.83 -2.43 -4.76
C GLY A 213 18.36 -2.16 -5.05
N VAL A 214 18.02 -0.92 -5.44
CA VAL A 214 16.65 -0.51 -5.79
C VAL A 214 16.12 -1.28 -7.00
N ASN A 215 16.93 -1.41 -8.06
CA ASN A 215 16.54 -2.20 -9.23
C ASN A 215 16.30 -3.68 -8.86
N ASN A 216 17.16 -4.27 -8.03
CA ASN A 216 16.99 -5.63 -7.52
C ASN A 216 15.72 -5.78 -6.67
N ALA A 217 15.42 -4.80 -5.80
CA ALA A 217 14.22 -4.79 -4.96
C ALA A 217 12.94 -4.67 -5.79
N ILE A 218 12.94 -3.79 -6.79
CA ILE A 218 11.84 -3.63 -7.74
C ILE A 218 11.60 -4.93 -8.51
N GLN A 219 12.65 -5.56 -9.04
CA GLN A 219 12.50 -6.84 -9.75
C GLN A 219 11.91 -7.93 -8.85
N LYS A 220 12.41 -8.07 -7.61
CA LYS A 220 11.87 -9.02 -6.62
C LYS A 220 10.41 -8.74 -6.28
N ALA A 221 10.05 -7.47 -6.06
CA ALA A 221 8.69 -7.05 -5.74
C ALA A 221 7.72 -7.36 -6.90
N CYS A 222 8.07 -6.93 -8.10
CA CYS A 222 7.29 -7.14 -9.31
C CYS A 222 7.08 -8.64 -9.60
N SER A 223 8.14 -9.46 -9.55
CA SER A 223 8.03 -10.90 -9.80
C SER A 223 7.21 -11.65 -8.75
N ALA A 224 7.19 -11.16 -7.51
CA ALA A 224 6.37 -11.71 -6.43
C ALA A 224 4.95 -11.10 -6.36
N GLY A 225 4.62 -10.12 -7.20
CA GLY A 225 3.34 -9.39 -7.15
C GLY A 225 3.14 -8.54 -5.89
N LYS A 226 4.22 -8.19 -5.18
CA LYS A 226 4.21 -7.51 -3.88
C LYS A 226 4.36 -5.98 -4.03
N THR A 227 3.88 -5.27 -3.02
CA THR A 227 4.12 -3.82 -2.86
C THR A 227 5.46 -3.58 -2.18
N LEU A 228 6.29 -2.71 -2.76
CA LEU A 228 7.56 -2.30 -2.17
C LEU A 228 7.31 -1.13 -1.20
N LEU A 229 7.58 -1.34 0.08
CA LEU A 229 7.44 -0.34 1.13
C LEU A 229 8.74 0.43 1.32
N ILE A 230 8.64 1.75 1.33
CA ILE A 230 9.75 2.67 1.61
C ILE A 230 9.61 3.14 3.05
N PRO A 231 10.62 2.95 3.91
CA PRO A 231 10.62 3.52 5.26
C PRO A 231 10.48 5.04 5.25
N ASP A 232 10.06 5.59 6.38
CA ASP A 232 10.14 7.03 6.62
C ASP A 232 11.57 7.45 6.93
N ASN A 233 11.86 8.73 6.71
CA ASN A 233 13.14 9.35 7.04
C ASN A 233 14.36 8.69 6.37
N ILE A 234 14.16 8.18 5.17
CA ILE A 234 15.18 7.57 4.34
C ILE A 234 15.38 8.38 3.06
N VAL A 235 16.61 8.37 2.55
CA VAL A 235 16.97 9.02 1.29
C VAL A 235 17.67 8.02 0.40
N ILE A 236 16.97 7.57 -0.62
CA ILE A 236 17.50 6.61 -1.58
C ILE A 236 18.15 7.40 -2.72
N ARG A 237 19.47 7.32 -2.87
CA ARG A 237 20.18 8.01 -3.96
C ARG A 237 20.30 7.09 -5.16
N LEU A 238 19.86 7.59 -6.31
CA LEU A 238 19.87 6.90 -7.59
C LEU A 238 20.80 7.63 -8.55
N THR A 239 21.85 6.97 -9.04
CA THR A 239 22.82 7.56 -10.00
C THR A 239 22.52 7.20 -11.46
N SER A 240 21.49 6.36 -11.69
CA SER A 240 21.00 6.05 -13.03
C SER A 240 19.49 5.77 -13.03
N PRO A 241 18.81 5.87 -14.20
CA PRO A 241 17.38 5.62 -14.34
C PRO A 241 16.93 4.27 -13.79
N VAL A 242 15.77 4.26 -13.14
CA VAL A 242 15.03 3.05 -12.77
C VAL A 242 14.12 2.66 -13.92
N VAL A 243 14.32 1.47 -14.47
CA VAL A 243 13.52 0.94 -15.59
C VAL A 243 12.72 -0.27 -15.12
N ASN A 244 11.44 -0.34 -15.48
CA ASN A 244 10.62 -1.53 -15.23
C ASN A 244 10.92 -2.64 -16.25
N TYR A 245 11.95 -3.44 -15.99
CA TYR A 245 12.55 -4.38 -16.97
C TYR A 245 11.62 -5.49 -17.51
N ASN A 246 10.55 -5.85 -16.79
CA ASN A 246 9.72 -7.01 -17.15
C ASN A 246 8.30 -6.65 -17.58
N ASN A 247 7.97 -5.35 -17.66
CA ASN A 247 6.59 -4.89 -17.86
C ASN A 247 5.63 -5.62 -16.91
N LEU A 248 5.96 -5.64 -15.62
CA LEU A 248 5.09 -6.12 -14.54
C LEU A 248 4.56 -4.92 -13.73
N PRO A 249 3.41 -5.04 -13.04
CA PRO A 249 2.92 -3.98 -12.16
C PRO A 249 3.95 -3.59 -11.08
N LEU A 250 4.42 -2.34 -11.10
CA LEU A 250 5.27 -1.80 -10.03
C LEU A 250 4.38 -1.10 -8.99
N LYS A 251 4.52 -1.47 -7.72
CA LYS A 251 3.78 -0.84 -6.62
C LYS A 251 4.76 -0.36 -5.57
N ILE A 252 4.89 0.95 -5.40
CA ILE A 252 5.73 1.58 -4.38
C ILE A 252 4.85 2.39 -3.43
N ARG A 253 5.06 2.21 -2.12
CA ARG A 253 4.41 3.00 -1.08
C ARG A 253 5.42 3.46 -0.04
N GLY A 254 5.56 4.77 0.16
CA GLY A 254 6.26 5.37 1.29
C GLY A 254 5.29 5.82 2.38
N GLY A 255 5.81 6.34 3.49
CA GLY A 255 5.00 6.88 4.58
C GLY A 255 4.75 8.39 4.48
N SER A 256 4.74 8.94 3.25
CA SER A 256 4.58 10.36 2.93
C SER A 256 5.88 11.16 3.06
N VAL A 257 5.76 12.45 2.75
CA VAL A 257 6.85 13.42 2.72
C VAL A 257 6.35 14.72 3.29
N GLU A 258 7.12 15.28 4.21
CA GLU A 258 6.84 16.58 4.80
C GLU A 258 7.56 17.66 4.00
N LEU A 259 6.80 18.67 3.57
CA LEU A 259 7.31 19.83 2.87
C LEU A 259 7.40 21.01 3.82
N ASN A 260 8.32 21.93 3.56
CA ASN A 260 8.31 23.21 4.24
C ASN A 260 7.17 24.05 3.66
N GLU A 261 6.08 24.21 4.42
CA GLU A 261 4.92 25.02 4.04
C GLU A 261 5.09 26.51 4.43
N GLY A 262 6.18 26.87 5.12
CA GLY A 262 6.50 28.24 5.47
C GLY A 262 7.10 29.01 4.29
N MET A 263 6.64 30.25 4.07
CA MET A 263 7.26 31.16 3.09
C MET A 263 8.66 31.57 3.58
N ASN A 264 9.70 30.87 3.11
CA ASN A 264 11.08 31.33 3.25
C ASN A 264 11.35 32.41 2.20
N PHE A 265 11.01 33.66 2.54
CA PHE A 265 11.13 34.78 1.62
C PHE A 265 12.59 34.95 1.14
N GLY A 266 12.82 34.75 -0.15
CA GLY A 266 14.12 34.97 -0.80
C GLY A 266 15.13 33.83 -0.65
N GLY A 267 14.72 32.65 -0.17
CA GLY A 267 15.63 31.54 0.13
C GLY A 267 15.29 30.22 -0.57
N VAL A 268 16.23 29.28 -0.47
CA VAL A 268 16.03 27.86 -0.77
C VAL A 268 15.66 27.14 0.53
N ASN A 269 14.60 26.34 0.49
CA ASN A 269 14.13 25.54 1.60
C ASN A 269 14.95 24.27 1.79
N THR A 270 15.17 23.89 3.04
CA THR A 270 15.60 22.54 3.37
C THR A 270 14.49 21.56 3.05
N ARG A 271 14.86 20.45 2.41
CA ARG A 271 13.97 19.30 2.25
C ARG A 271 13.56 18.75 3.62
N GLY A 272 12.27 18.49 3.81
CA GLY A 272 11.74 17.90 5.04
C GLY A 272 11.97 16.38 5.16
N PRO A 273 11.54 15.77 6.28
CA PRO A 273 11.57 14.31 6.49
C PRO A 273 10.63 13.53 5.53
N GLY A 274 10.75 12.20 5.51
CA GLY A 274 9.89 11.31 4.73
C GLY A 274 10.61 10.30 3.82
N SER A 275 9.85 9.66 2.92
CA SER A 275 10.35 8.65 1.96
C SER A 275 10.84 9.31 0.66
N TRP A 276 12.14 9.61 0.57
CA TRP A 276 12.71 10.36 -0.56
C TRP A 276 13.54 9.50 -1.52
N PHE A 277 13.39 9.79 -2.82
CA PHE A 277 14.32 9.40 -3.88
C PHE A 277 15.10 10.62 -4.38
N PHE A 278 16.41 10.58 -4.23
CA PHE A 278 17.33 11.55 -4.84
C PHE A 278 17.73 11.03 -6.23
N LEU A 279 17.25 11.70 -7.27
CA LEU A 279 17.59 11.37 -8.66
C LEU A 279 18.87 12.12 -9.05
N ASP A 280 20.01 11.51 -8.74
CA ASP A 280 21.35 12.08 -8.93
C ASP A 280 21.93 11.73 -10.31
N HIS A 281 21.15 12.04 -11.35
CA HIS A 281 21.52 11.93 -12.75
C HIS A 281 20.62 12.83 -13.60
N SER A 282 20.99 13.05 -14.87
CA SER A 282 20.21 13.90 -15.79
C SER A 282 19.10 13.17 -16.54
N GLY A 283 19.14 11.84 -16.64
CA GLY A 283 18.11 11.05 -17.32
C GLY A 283 16.77 10.99 -16.59
N ILE A 284 15.85 10.21 -17.15
CA ILE A 284 14.53 9.90 -16.57
C ILE A 284 14.72 9.21 -15.22
N GLY A 285 13.99 9.63 -14.18
CA GLY A 285 14.04 8.99 -12.86
C GLY A 285 13.47 7.58 -12.88
N PHE A 286 12.15 7.48 -13.05
CA PHE A 286 11.41 6.24 -13.19
C PHE A 286 10.81 6.14 -14.58
N HIS A 287 11.31 5.22 -15.40
CA HIS A 287 10.72 4.87 -16.69
C HIS A 287 9.88 3.60 -16.57
N LEU A 288 8.57 3.77 -16.73
CA LEU A 288 7.55 2.78 -16.47
C LEU A 288 6.91 2.42 -17.80
N SER A 289 7.18 1.22 -18.30
CA SER A 289 6.63 0.74 -19.55
C SER A 289 5.56 -0.33 -19.33
N GLY A 290 4.52 -0.28 -20.15
CA GLY A 290 3.62 -1.40 -20.37
C GLY A 290 4.26 -2.49 -21.24
N ARG A 291 3.56 -3.62 -21.37
CA ARG A 291 4.08 -4.79 -22.11
C ARG A 291 4.32 -4.45 -23.58
N ALA A 292 5.59 -4.48 -24.00
CA ALA A 292 5.97 -4.32 -25.40
C ALA A 292 5.18 -5.30 -26.29
N ASN A 293 4.59 -4.80 -27.38
CA ASN A 293 3.79 -5.55 -28.36
C ASN A 293 2.49 -6.19 -27.85
N ALA A 294 1.95 -5.75 -26.70
CA ALA A 294 0.60 -6.16 -26.31
C ALA A 294 -0.46 -5.54 -27.25
N PRO A 295 -1.46 -6.30 -27.73
CA PRO A 295 -2.62 -5.72 -28.40
C PRO A 295 -3.25 -4.65 -27.50
N PRO A 296 -3.88 -3.60 -28.05
CA PRO A 296 -4.44 -2.45 -27.30
C PRO A 296 -5.39 -2.77 -26.13
N VAL A 297 -5.79 -4.04 -25.99
CA VAL A 297 -6.84 -4.50 -25.08
C VAL A 297 -6.32 -5.49 -24.02
N VAL A 298 -5.09 -6.02 -24.16
CA VAL A 298 -4.63 -7.16 -23.33
C VAL A 298 -3.22 -6.94 -22.79
N GLY A 299 -3.11 -6.28 -21.62
CA GLY A 299 -1.90 -6.29 -20.80
C GLY A 299 -1.24 -4.94 -20.51
N ASN A 300 -2.02 -3.93 -20.10
CA ASN A 300 -1.40 -2.77 -19.45
C ASN A 300 -0.90 -3.17 -18.04
N THR A 301 0.30 -2.71 -17.68
CA THR A 301 0.76 -2.80 -16.30
C THR A 301 0.10 -1.68 -15.51
N PHE A 302 -0.38 -2.00 -14.32
CA PHE A 302 -0.94 -1.00 -13.41
C PHE A 302 0.14 -0.61 -12.40
N THR A 303 0.71 0.57 -12.58
CA THR A 303 1.79 1.06 -11.73
C THR A 303 1.25 2.01 -10.67
N ILE A 304 1.71 1.82 -9.43
CA ILE A 304 1.23 2.56 -8.25
C ILE A 304 2.39 3.24 -7.55
N PHE A 305 2.26 4.54 -7.29
CA PHE A 305 3.16 5.31 -6.44
C PHE A 305 2.36 6.06 -5.38
N LYS A 306 2.60 5.75 -4.10
CA LYS A 306 1.92 6.46 -3.00
C LYS A 306 2.88 6.95 -1.93
N GLY A 307 2.72 8.19 -1.47
CA GLY A 307 3.43 8.72 -0.30
C GLY A 307 4.95 8.76 -0.45
N ILE A 308 5.46 9.12 -1.62
CA ILE A 308 6.91 9.27 -1.87
C ILE A 308 7.24 10.66 -2.41
N GLY A 309 8.51 11.05 -2.27
CA GLY A 309 9.03 12.29 -2.83
C GLY A 309 10.24 12.08 -3.74
N THR A 310 10.39 12.90 -4.77
CA THR A 310 11.60 12.99 -5.58
C THR A 310 12.23 14.38 -5.48
N PHE A 311 13.56 14.44 -5.62
CA PHE A 311 14.29 15.70 -5.76
C PHE A 311 15.56 15.52 -6.60
N ARG A 312 16.06 16.63 -7.13
CA ARG A 312 17.26 16.71 -7.96
C ARG A 312 18.23 17.77 -7.48
N THR A 313 19.49 17.63 -7.89
CA THR A 313 20.48 18.69 -7.78
C THR A 313 20.15 19.79 -8.78
N GLN A 314 19.99 21.03 -8.31
CA GLN A 314 19.76 22.21 -9.15
C GLN A 314 20.90 23.23 -8.94
N PRO A 315 21.17 24.11 -9.92
CA PRO A 315 22.16 25.17 -9.76
C PRO A 315 21.78 26.10 -8.61
N THR A 316 22.78 26.65 -7.93
CA THR A 316 22.54 27.67 -6.89
C THR A 316 21.85 28.89 -7.50
N PRO A 317 20.73 29.38 -6.92
CA PRO A 317 20.04 30.57 -7.42
C PRO A 317 20.93 31.80 -7.55
N GLY A 318 20.77 32.54 -8.65
CA GLY A 318 21.54 33.74 -8.97
C GLY A 318 21.00 34.45 -10.22
N ALA A 319 21.58 35.58 -10.60
CA ALA A 319 21.12 36.33 -11.77
C ALA A 319 21.14 35.48 -13.05
N GLY A 320 20.02 35.46 -13.79
CA GLY A 320 19.88 34.65 -15.00
C GLY A 320 19.76 33.14 -14.76
N TRP A 321 19.41 32.74 -13.54
CA TRP A 321 19.26 31.33 -13.17
C TRP A 321 18.28 30.58 -14.09
N ALA A 322 18.64 29.33 -14.39
CA ALA A 322 17.82 28.35 -15.08
C ALA A 322 18.07 26.98 -14.43
N PRO A 323 17.07 26.07 -14.45
CA PRO A 323 17.23 24.73 -13.92
C PRO A 323 18.25 23.94 -14.74
N ALA A 324 18.89 22.95 -14.12
CA ALA A 324 19.70 21.98 -14.83
C ALA A 324 18.82 21.20 -15.84
N ALA A 325 19.40 20.78 -16.96
CA ALA A 325 18.69 20.08 -18.03
C ALA A 325 18.44 18.59 -17.69
N HIS A 326 17.66 18.35 -16.64
CA HIS A 326 17.20 17.04 -16.23
C HIS A 326 15.92 16.66 -16.98
N ASP A 327 15.80 15.37 -17.30
CA ASP A 327 14.58 14.79 -17.88
C ASP A 327 13.51 14.55 -16.79
N TYR A 328 12.38 13.95 -17.14
CA TYR A 328 11.27 13.71 -16.22
C TYR A 328 11.64 12.84 -15.02
N ASP A 329 11.14 13.18 -13.83
CA ASP A 329 11.21 12.29 -12.66
C ASP A 329 10.41 11.01 -12.90
N PHE A 330 9.25 11.12 -13.54
CA PHE A 330 8.40 10.00 -13.87
C PHE A 330 8.02 10.03 -15.35
N LYS A 331 8.24 8.92 -16.05
CA LYS A 331 7.73 8.70 -17.40
C LYS A 331 6.92 7.42 -17.45
N PHE A 332 5.64 7.55 -17.77
CA PHE A 332 4.74 6.44 -18.06
C PHE A 332 4.64 6.27 -19.58
N THR A 333 4.91 5.08 -20.07
CA THR A 333 4.82 4.72 -21.48
C THR A 333 3.92 3.50 -21.62
N GLN A 334 2.76 3.68 -22.27
CA GLN A 334 1.80 2.59 -22.54
C GLN A 334 1.37 1.78 -21.30
N CYS A 335 1.25 2.42 -20.13
CA CYS A 335 0.82 1.77 -18.88
C CYS A 335 -0.15 2.64 -18.10
N SER A 336 -0.88 2.03 -17.16
CA SER A 336 -1.75 2.78 -16.24
C SER A 336 -0.95 3.30 -15.04
N GLY A 337 -1.33 4.47 -14.54
CA GLY A 337 -0.79 5.07 -13.32
C GLY A 337 -1.87 5.33 -12.27
N ASP A 338 -1.61 4.93 -11.03
CA ASP A 338 -2.34 5.37 -9.83
C ASP A 338 -1.35 6.03 -8.87
N ILE A 339 -1.49 7.34 -8.74
CA ILE A 339 -0.57 8.21 -8.01
C ILE A 339 -1.34 8.85 -6.88
N ASP A 340 -0.79 8.80 -5.67
CA ASP A 340 -1.40 9.46 -4.53
C ASP A 340 -0.34 10.00 -3.57
N ASP A 341 -0.52 11.23 -3.11
CA ASP A 341 0.46 11.94 -2.28
C ASP A 341 1.91 11.87 -2.83
N LEU A 342 2.06 12.18 -4.12
CA LEU A 342 3.36 12.29 -4.78
C LEU A 342 3.92 13.70 -4.60
N THR A 343 5.18 13.78 -4.16
CA THR A 343 5.89 15.05 -3.98
C THR A 343 7.03 15.20 -4.98
N LEU A 344 7.00 16.28 -5.76
CA LEU A 344 7.98 16.64 -6.78
C LEU A 344 8.75 17.89 -6.31
N LEU A 345 9.76 17.73 -5.45
CA LEU A 345 10.33 18.89 -4.73
C LEU A 345 10.84 19.99 -5.67
N ASN A 346 11.69 19.62 -6.63
CA ASN A 346 12.34 20.56 -7.54
C ASN A 346 12.77 19.95 -8.90
N PRO A 347 11.99 19.05 -9.51
CA PRO A 347 12.39 18.51 -10.80
C PRO A 347 12.39 19.60 -11.86
N THR A 348 13.28 19.48 -12.84
CA THR A 348 13.16 20.27 -14.07
C THR A 348 11.88 19.91 -14.80
N LYS A 349 11.59 18.60 -14.91
CA LYS A 349 10.36 18.06 -15.46
C LYS A 349 9.77 17.01 -14.52
N GLY A 350 8.51 17.16 -14.14
CA GLY A 350 7.85 16.33 -13.13
C GLY A 350 7.43 14.97 -13.65
N LEU A 351 6.30 14.93 -14.35
CA LEU A 351 5.67 13.70 -14.80
C LEU A 351 5.26 13.80 -16.27
N LEU A 352 5.62 12.78 -17.05
CA LEU A 352 5.15 12.57 -18.43
C LEU A 352 4.30 11.29 -18.50
N TYR A 353 3.08 11.42 -19.02
CA TYR A 353 2.17 10.32 -19.33
C TYR A 353 1.96 10.23 -20.84
N GLU A 354 2.47 9.16 -21.45
CA GLU A 354 2.42 8.87 -22.88
C GLU A 354 1.92 7.45 -23.11
N SER A 355 0.62 7.29 -23.03
CA SER A 355 0.00 5.97 -22.93
C SER A 355 -0.89 5.61 -24.11
N GLY A 356 -1.30 6.58 -24.93
CA GLY A 356 -2.09 6.35 -26.12
C GLY A 356 -3.32 5.48 -25.82
N ARG A 357 -3.36 4.27 -26.40
CA ARG A 357 -4.45 3.30 -26.21
C ARG A 357 -4.43 2.55 -24.87
N ALA A 358 -3.39 2.70 -24.06
CA ALA A 358 -3.13 1.82 -22.93
C ALA A 358 -3.30 2.53 -21.58
N GLY A 359 -4.37 2.21 -20.86
CA GLY A 359 -4.46 2.49 -19.43
C GLY A 359 -4.98 3.86 -19.05
N GLN A 360 -5.22 4.00 -17.74
CA GLN A 360 -5.78 5.19 -17.11
C GLN A 360 -4.73 5.85 -16.23
N LEU A 361 -4.82 7.17 -16.09
CA LEU A 361 -4.04 7.92 -15.11
C LEU A 361 -5.00 8.44 -14.03
N ASN A 362 -4.82 7.98 -12.80
CA ASN A 362 -5.53 8.49 -11.64
C ASN A 362 -4.52 9.15 -10.71
N ILE A 363 -4.76 10.41 -10.36
CA ILE A 363 -3.95 11.20 -9.43
C ILE A 363 -4.87 11.65 -8.29
N GLY A 364 -4.65 11.13 -7.09
CA GLY A 364 -5.32 11.59 -5.87
C GLY A 364 -4.74 12.95 -5.44
N LYS A 365 -3.43 12.98 -5.15
CA LYS A 365 -2.71 14.19 -4.78
C LYS A 365 -1.32 14.23 -5.41
N ILE A 366 -0.97 15.35 -6.04
CA ILE A 366 0.38 15.66 -6.51
C ILE A 366 0.76 17.08 -6.09
N ARG A 367 1.97 17.25 -5.54
CA ARG A 367 2.45 18.55 -5.05
C ARG A 367 3.93 18.73 -5.35
N GLY A 368 4.42 19.97 -5.40
CA GLY A 368 5.83 20.22 -5.68
C GLY A 368 6.15 21.56 -6.31
N GLN A 369 7.39 21.72 -6.77
CA GLN A 369 7.83 22.85 -7.58
C GLN A 369 8.54 22.38 -8.87
N PRO A 370 7.84 21.75 -9.83
CA PRO A 370 8.42 21.49 -11.15
C PRO A 370 8.83 22.79 -11.84
N LEU A 371 10.08 22.88 -12.30
CA LEU A 371 10.71 24.14 -12.68
C LEU A 371 10.46 24.54 -14.15
N THR A 372 10.16 23.57 -15.02
CA THR A 372 9.82 23.83 -16.43
C THR A 372 8.50 23.16 -16.82
N GLU A 373 8.32 21.88 -16.52
CA GLU A 373 7.10 21.13 -16.87
C GLU A 373 6.62 20.32 -15.67
N GLY A 374 5.38 20.51 -15.24
CA GLY A 374 4.82 19.80 -14.09
C GLY A 374 4.24 18.43 -14.44
N LEU A 375 2.99 18.40 -14.89
CA LEU A 375 2.28 17.22 -15.36
C LEU A 375 2.03 17.36 -16.87
N VAL A 376 2.60 16.44 -17.65
CA VAL A 376 2.41 16.38 -19.10
C VAL A 376 1.64 15.13 -19.47
N VAL A 377 0.50 15.29 -20.11
CA VAL A 377 -0.21 14.21 -20.81
C VAL A 377 0.08 14.38 -22.30
N GLY A 378 1.06 13.63 -22.78
CA GLY A 378 1.47 13.64 -24.20
C GLY A 378 0.38 13.02 -25.08
N ASP A 379 -0.08 11.84 -24.71
CA ASP A 379 -1.27 11.23 -25.31
C ASP A 379 -1.95 10.20 -24.40
N ALA A 380 -3.27 10.23 -24.38
CA ALA A 380 -4.10 9.30 -23.60
C ALA A 380 -5.53 9.26 -24.16
N TYR A 381 -5.95 8.13 -24.73
CA TYR A 381 -7.28 8.00 -25.37
C TYR A 381 -8.37 7.55 -24.39
N ASP A 382 -7.97 7.27 -23.16
CA ASP A 382 -8.82 6.81 -22.08
C ASP A 382 -8.62 7.73 -20.87
N VAL A 383 -9.32 7.45 -19.78
CA VAL A 383 -9.56 8.41 -18.71
C VAL A 383 -8.29 8.90 -17.98
N ILE A 384 -8.23 10.22 -17.78
CA ILE A 384 -7.28 10.93 -16.92
C ILE A 384 -8.06 11.62 -15.81
N ARG A 385 -7.72 11.36 -14.54
CA ARG A 385 -8.31 12.01 -13.37
C ARG A 385 -7.23 12.60 -12.49
N CYS A 386 -7.41 13.83 -12.07
CA CYS A 386 -6.57 14.48 -11.07
C CYS A 386 -7.44 15.23 -10.06
N ALA A 387 -7.50 14.71 -8.84
CA ALA A 387 -8.32 15.31 -7.79
C ALA A 387 -7.65 16.55 -7.19
N ASP A 388 -6.34 16.48 -6.92
CA ASP A 388 -5.61 17.57 -6.25
C ASP A 388 -4.20 17.76 -6.85
N LEU A 389 -3.98 18.94 -7.44
CA LEU A 389 -2.66 19.39 -7.88
C LEU A 389 -2.31 20.69 -7.17
N HIS A 390 -1.19 20.68 -6.44
CA HIS A 390 -0.70 21.82 -5.68
C HIS A 390 0.77 22.09 -6.02
N PHE A 391 1.02 22.95 -7.00
CA PHE A 391 2.37 23.41 -7.31
C PHE A 391 2.68 24.77 -6.67
N TRP A 392 3.62 24.75 -5.75
CA TRP A 392 3.99 25.90 -4.90
C TRP A 392 5.51 25.88 -4.69
N PRO A 393 6.15 27.02 -4.39
CA PRO A 393 7.61 27.10 -4.20
C PRO A 393 8.12 26.40 -2.93
N PHE A 394 7.87 25.10 -2.82
CA PHE A 394 8.33 24.25 -1.74
C PHE A 394 9.85 24.13 -1.69
N TRP A 395 10.55 24.25 -2.84
CA TRP A 395 12.01 24.20 -2.89
C TRP A 395 12.66 25.58 -2.80
N ALA A 396 12.24 26.54 -3.63
CA ALA A 396 12.85 27.86 -3.66
C ALA A 396 11.81 28.94 -3.93
N ASN A 397 11.62 29.79 -2.93
CA ASN A 397 10.90 31.06 -3.03
C ASN A 397 11.91 32.21 -3.20
N GLU A 398 12.86 32.01 -4.13
CA GLU A 398 13.94 32.93 -4.45
C GLU A 398 13.59 33.71 -5.74
N SER A 399 13.97 34.99 -5.77
CA SER A 399 13.58 35.93 -6.82
C SER A 399 13.95 35.50 -8.25
N ASN A 400 15.15 34.93 -8.47
CA ASN A 400 15.60 34.51 -9.79
C ASN A 400 14.93 33.20 -10.22
N VAL A 401 14.68 32.29 -9.28
CA VAL A 401 13.92 31.06 -9.55
C VAL A 401 12.49 31.41 -9.94
N LEU A 402 11.82 32.30 -9.20
CA LEU A 402 10.47 32.74 -9.54
C LEU A 402 10.41 33.53 -10.84
N ALA A 403 11.42 34.36 -11.14
CA ALA A 403 11.51 35.06 -12.42
C ALA A 403 11.60 34.06 -13.59
N TYR A 404 12.43 33.03 -13.48
CA TYR A 404 12.49 31.94 -14.45
C TYR A 404 11.14 31.20 -14.55
N GLN A 405 10.55 30.84 -13.42
CA GLN A 405 9.30 30.07 -13.35
C GLN A 405 8.14 30.80 -14.02
N ARG A 406 8.01 32.12 -13.78
CA ARG A 406 6.99 32.98 -14.40
C ARG A 406 7.20 33.22 -15.89
N ALA A 407 8.42 33.03 -16.39
CA ALA A 407 8.74 33.16 -17.80
C ALA A 407 8.63 31.83 -18.57
N ASN A 408 8.84 30.68 -17.92
CA ASN A 408 9.06 29.40 -18.62
C ASN A 408 8.19 28.24 -18.12
N ALA A 409 7.82 28.20 -16.84
CA ALA A 409 7.25 27.00 -16.24
C ALA A 409 5.77 26.82 -16.58
N THR A 410 5.41 25.60 -16.99
CA THR A 410 4.02 25.20 -17.21
C THR A 410 3.62 24.11 -16.24
N GLY A 411 2.54 24.34 -15.48
CA GLY A 411 2.04 23.40 -14.48
C GLY A 411 1.50 22.13 -15.12
N ILE A 412 0.51 22.25 -16.00
CA ILE A 412 -0.14 21.13 -16.69
C ILE A 412 -0.04 21.36 -18.19
N ILE A 413 0.37 20.33 -18.94
CA ILE A 413 0.35 20.30 -20.40
C ILE A 413 -0.52 19.13 -20.84
N LEU A 414 -1.60 19.42 -21.57
CA LEU A 414 -2.47 18.40 -22.14
C LEU A 414 -2.39 18.48 -23.67
N ASN A 415 -1.95 17.39 -24.29
CA ASN A 415 -1.88 17.26 -25.73
C ASN A 415 -3.06 16.40 -26.22
N ARG A 416 -2.82 15.24 -26.84
CA ARG A 416 -3.90 14.38 -27.33
C ARG A 416 -4.55 13.61 -26.19
N CYS A 417 -5.64 14.12 -25.63
CA CYS A 417 -6.37 13.35 -24.62
C CYS A 417 -7.88 13.49 -24.71
N ASP A 418 -8.59 12.43 -24.30
CA ASP A 418 -10.05 12.34 -24.33
C ASP A 418 -10.62 12.37 -22.90
N GLY A 419 -11.45 13.37 -22.61
CA GLY A 419 -12.14 13.49 -21.33
C GLY A 419 -11.25 13.64 -20.09
N PRO A 420 -10.16 14.43 -20.09
CA PRO A 420 -9.40 14.67 -18.86
C PRO A 420 -10.26 15.39 -17.81
N MET A 421 -10.19 14.94 -16.55
CA MET A 421 -10.97 15.46 -15.43
C MET A 421 -10.05 15.96 -14.32
N PHE A 422 -10.05 17.26 -14.06
CA PHE A 422 -9.23 17.90 -13.03
C PHE A 422 -10.13 18.64 -12.03
N GLU A 423 -10.08 18.31 -10.74
CA GLU A 423 -11.00 18.92 -9.76
C GLU A 423 -10.44 20.18 -9.11
N ARG A 424 -9.26 20.09 -8.48
CA ARG A 424 -8.61 21.19 -7.77
C ARG A 424 -7.18 21.37 -8.25
N VAL A 425 -6.95 22.48 -8.93
CA VAL A 425 -5.64 22.86 -9.49
C VAL A 425 -5.21 24.17 -8.85
N PHE A 426 -4.07 24.16 -8.19
CA PHE A 426 -3.42 25.34 -7.66
C PHE A 426 -1.97 25.41 -8.16
N THR A 427 -1.59 26.55 -8.74
CA THR A 427 -0.20 26.85 -9.07
C THR A 427 0.19 28.24 -8.60
N PHE A 428 1.40 28.40 -8.07
CA PHE A 428 1.95 29.69 -7.66
C PHE A 428 3.14 30.08 -8.54
N GLY A 429 3.08 31.23 -9.20
CA GLY A 429 4.22 31.78 -9.95
C GLY A 429 4.57 31.05 -11.24
N TYR A 430 3.67 30.27 -11.82
CA TYR A 430 3.90 29.57 -13.09
C TYR A 430 3.60 30.48 -14.27
N HIS A 431 4.38 30.37 -15.35
CA HIS A 431 4.11 31.06 -16.61
C HIS A 431 2.76 30.65 -17.18
N ARG A 432 2.45 29.34 -17.14
CA ARG A 432 1.16 28.79 -17.53
C ARG A 432 0.66 27.79 -16.49
N THR A 433 -0.60 27.88 -16.07
CA THR A 433 -1.20 26.86 -15.20
C THR A 433 -1.60 25.63 -16.02
N ILE A 434 -2.43 25.82 -17.04
CA ILE A 434 -2.82 24.77 -17.99
C ILE A 434 -2.49 25.24 -19.40
N ALA A 435 -1.73 24.43 -20.13
CA ALA A 435 -1.49 24.58 -21.55
C ALA A 435 -2.13 23.41 -22.31
N ILE A 436 -2.92 23.74 -23.32
CA ILE A 436 -3.46 22.77 -24.28
C ILE A 436 -2.61 22.82 -25.54
N GLY A 437 -1.97 21.71 -25.85
CA GLY A 437 -1.08 21.57 -27.00
C GLY A 437 -1.57 20.57 -28.03
N GLN A 438 -0.69 20.25 -28.96
CA GLN A 438 -0.93 19.35 -30.07
C GLN A 438 0.05 18.18 -29.99
N PHE A 439 -0.47 16.96 -29.90
CA PHE A 439 0.35 15.77 -30.10
C PHE A 439 0.61 15.61 -31.60
N PRO A 440 1.87 15.41 -32.02
CA PRO A 440 2.23 15.31 -33.44
C PRO A 440 1.77 14.00 -34.11
N GLY A 441 1.43 12.98 -33.33
CA GLY A 441 1.16 11.65 -33.85
C GLY A 441 2.44 10.85 -34.11
N SER A 442 2.35 9.52 -34.06
CA SER A 442 3.46 8.63 -34.42
C SER A 442 3.05 7.47 -35.34
N GLY A 443 1.86 7.53 -35.93
CA GLY A 443 1.35 6.53 -36.88
C GLY A 443 -0.17 6.37 -36.83
N PRO A 444 -0.74 5.45 -37.64
CA PRO A 444 -2.19 5.21 -37.69
C PRO A 444 -2.79 4.81 -36.34
N ASP A 445 -2.03 4.07 -35.53
CA ASP A 445 -2.47 3.62 -34.22
C ASP A 445 -2.29 4.63 -33.10
N ARG A 446 -1.50 5.69 -33.36
CA ARG A 446 -1.22 6.77 -32.42
C ARG A 446 -1.36 8.13 -33.12
N PRO A 447 -2.58 8.54 -33.50
CA PRO A 447 -2.80 9.70 -34.36
C PRO A 447 -2.47 11.01 -33.67
N ALA A 448 -2.18 12.04 -34.48
CA ALA A 448 -2.09 13.41 -34.02
C ALA A 448 -3.43 13.87 -33.42
N GLY A 449 -3.38 14.80 -32.48
CA GLY A 449 -4.57 15.52 -32.03
C GLY A 449 -4.32 16.33 -30.77
N THR A 450 -5.40 16.90 -30.25
CA THR A 450 -5.39 17.76 -29.06
C THR A 450 -6.37 17.24 -28.02
N THR A 451 -6.62 18.04 -26.98
CA THR A 451 -7.51 17.73 -25.87
C THR A 451 -8.96 17.89 -26.29
N TYR A 452 -9.77 16.89 -25.98
CA TYR A 452 -11.18 16.86 -26.33
C TYR A 452 -12.05 16.50 -25.11
N HIS A 453 -13.12 17.26 -24.91
CA HIS A 453 -14.08 17.13 -23.81
C HIS A 453 -13.44 17.18 -22.40
N GLY A 454 -12.43 18.02 -22.20
CA GLY A 454 -11.83 18.20 -20.88
C GLY A 454 -12.79 18.87 -19.89
N SER A 455 -12.65 18.56 -18.60
CA SER A 455 -13.42 19.15 -17.52
C SER A 455 -12.51 19.58 -16.38
N PHE A 456 -12.57 20.87 -16.03
CA PHE A 456 -11.81 21.47 -14.95
C PHE A 456 -12.77 22.05 -13.90
N GLY A 457 -12.62 21.66 -12.65
CA GLY A 457 -13.33 22.24 -11.51
C GLY A 457 -12.79 23.62 -11.18
N THR A 458 -12.00 23.72 -10.11
CA THR A 458 -11.34 24.97 -9.72
C THR A 458 -9.90 24.99 -10.19
N VAL A 459 -9.56 26.02 -10.97
CA VAL A 459 -8.20 26.38 -11.38
C VAL A 459 -7.84 27.69 -10.72
N TYR A 460 -6.84 27.68 -9.84
CA TYR A 460 -6.29 28.87 -9.20
C TYR A 460 -4.83 29.05 -9.56
N ALA A 461 -4.58 30.03 -10.43
CA ALA A 461 -3.27 30.51 -10.83
C ALA A 461 -2.91 31.75 -10.00
N ASP A 462 -2.10 31.58 -8.96
CA ASP A 462 -1.71 32.65 -8.05
C ASP A 462 -0.35 33.24 -8.42
N LEU A 463 -0.25 34.58 -8.46
CA LEU A 463 0.95 35.33 -8.87
C LEU A 463 1.67 34.79 -10.12
N GLY A 464 0.90 34.21 -11.04
CA GLY A 464 1.37 33.53 -12.25
C GLY A 464 1.27 34.41 -13.51
N GLY A 465 1.42 33.77 -14.67
CA GLY A 465 1.18 34.36 -15.98
C GLY A 465 -0.24 34.06 -16.48
N THR A 466 -0.32 33.08 -17.38
CA THR A 466 -1.57 32.63 -18.01
C THR A 466 -2.18 31.47 -17.21
N GLY A 467 -3.45 31.59 -16.84
CA GLY A 467 -4.21 30.49 -16.26
C GLY A 467 -4.47 29.38 -17.29
N ILE A 468 -5.06 29.75 -18.43
CA ILE A 468 -5.35 28.81 -19.52
C ILE A 468 -4.76 29.32 -20.83
N TYR A 469 -3.92 28.49 -21.44
CA TYR A 469 -3.31 28.73 -22.74
C TYR A 469 -3.70 27.63 -23.72
N VAL A 470 -4.18 27.99 -24.90
CA VAL A 470 -4.33 27.05 -26.03
C VAL A 470 -3.34 27.43 -27.10
N ASP A 471 -2.39 26.53 -27.33
CA ASP A 471 -1.27 26.75 -28.24
C ASP A 471 -1.75 26.92 -29.69
N THR A 472 -1.04 27.73 -30.48
CA THR A 472 -1.35 27.96 -31.89
C THR A 472 -1.38 26.68 -32.71
N ALA A 473 -0.59 25.67 -32.34
CA ALA A 473 -0.58 24.37 -33.00
C ALA A 473 -1.81 23.50 -32.66
N ALA A 474 -2.50 23.76 -31.55
CA ALA A 474 -3.69 23.03 -31.15
C ALA A 474 -4.89 23.45 -31.99
N SER A 475 -5.56 22.49 -32.62
CA SER A 475 -6.75 22.72 -33.43
C SER A 475 -7.94 21.93 -32.89
N ALA A 476 -9.08 22.59 -32.74
CA ALA A 476 -10.33 21.99 -32.25
C ALA A 476 -10.28 21.47 -30.81
N ALA A 477 -9.48 22.11 -29.94
CA ALA A 477 -9.47 21.81 -28.51
C ALA A 477 -10.83 22.11 -27.87
N THR A 478 -11.35 21.20 -27.05
CA THR A 478 -12.63 21.38 -26.34
C THR A 478 -12.53 21.04 -24.86
N PHE A 479 -13.00 21.95 -24.00
CA PHE A 479 -13.09 21.74 -22.55
C PHE A 479 -13.92 22.80 -21.85
N ASP A 480 -14.37 22.45 -20.64
CA ASP A 480 -15.16 23.32 -19.76
C ASP A 480 -14.42 23.57 -18.44
N VAL A 481 -14.57 24.77 -17.90
CA VAL A 481 -13.96 25.20 -16.63
C VAL A 481 -15.03 25.77 -15.71
N GLN A 482 -15.21 25.17 -14.53
CA GLN A 482 -16.19 25.67 -13.57
C GLN A 482 -15.73 26.99 -12.94
N ARG A 483 -14.47 27.08 -12.50
CA ARG A 483 -13.94 28.30 -11.89
C ARG A 483 -12.47 28.50 -12.24
N LEU A 484 -12.17 29.64 -12.86
CA LEU A 484 -10.81 30.09 -13.10
C LEU A 484 -10.53 31.37 -12.30
N ILE A 485 -9.53 31.32 -11.43
CA ILE A 485 -8.96 32.48 -10.75
C ILE A 485 -7.52 32.63 -11.25
N ALA A 486 -7.19 33.78 -11.84
CA ALA A 486 -5.84 34.04 -12.35
C ALA A 486 -5.36 35.43 -11.95
N ALA A 487 -4.46 35.48 -10.97
CA ALA A 487 -3.84 36.71 -10.47
C ALA A 487 -2.38 36.78 -10.91
N GLN A 488 -1.95 37.94 -11.42
CA GLN A 488 -0.56 38.15 -11.80
C GLN A 488 0.26 38.81 -10.71
N ASP A 489 1.55 38.52 -10.73
CA ASP A 489 2.51 39.25 -9.91
C ASP A 489 2.70 40.70 -10.41
N SER A 490 2.92 41.62 -9.48
CA SER A 490 3.17 43.03 -9.81
C SER A 490 4.45 43.27 -10.61
N SER A 491 5.41 42.34 -10.59
CA SER A 491 6.66 42.39 -11.35
C SER A 491 6.51 42.09 -12.84
N VAL A 492 5.37 41.59 -13.30
CA VAL A 492 5.14 41.33 -14.75
C VAL A 492 5.03 42.66 -15.51
N THR A 493 5.88 42.87 -16.52
CA THR A 493 5.93 44.14 -17.28
C THR A 493 5.52 44.00 -18.75
N THR A 494 4.93 42.88 -19.14
CA THR A 494 4.50 42.57 -20.50
C THR A 494 3.10 41.99 -20.50
N ASN A 495 2.38 42.09 -21.62
CA ASN A 495 1.04 41.52 -21.71
C ASN A 495 1.10 39.99 -21.73
N VAL A 496 0.71 39.37 -20.62
CA VAL A 496 0.50 37.93 -20.49
C VAL A 496 -0.99 37.78 -20.18
N PRO A 497 -1.84 37.23 -21.06
CA PRO A 497 -3.26 37.12 -20.74
C PRO A 497 -3.51 36.00 -19.74
N SER A 498 -4.51 36.15 -18.88
CA SER A 498 -4.98 35.10 -17.96
C SER A 498 -5.66 33.95 -18.71
N VAL A 499 -6.36 34.26 -19.79
CA VAL A 499 -6.93 33.30 -20.75
C VAL A 499 -6.42 33.68 -22.13
N TYR A 500 -5.66 32.79 -22.77
CA TYR A 500 -5.13 33.03 -24.10
C TYR A 500 -5.37 31.86 -25.03
N ILE A 501 -6.22 32.05 -26.04
CA ILE A 501 -6.58 31.03 -27.03
C ILE A 501 -5.98 31.42 -28.37
N SER A 502 -4.83 30.85 -28.70
CA SER A 502 -4.15 31.07 -29.97
C SER A 502 -4.47 29.97 -31.00
N GLY A 503 -4.81 28.77 -30.53
CA GLY A 503 -5.26 27.65 -31.36
C GLY A 503 -6.59 27.91 -32.07
N SER A 504 -6.73 27.41 -33.31
CA SER A 504 -7.92 27.61 -34.15
C SER A 504 -9.02 26.57 -33.85
N TYR A 505 -10.27 26.91 -34.13
CA TYR A 505 -11.45 26.05 -33.95
C TYR A 505 -11.67 25.56 -32.50
N ALA A 506 -11.03 26.15 -31.50
CA ALA A 506 -11.23 25.78 -30.11
C ALA A 506 -12.67 26.09 -29.67
N ARG A 507 -13.24 25.27 -28.78
CA ARG A 507 -14.57 25.48 -28.17
C ARG A 507 -14.45 25.32 -26.67
N ILE A 508 -14.52 26.44 -25.95
CA ILE A 508 -14.22 26.47 -24.52
C ILE A 508 -15.35 27.16 -23.79
N SER A 509 -15.72 26.65 -22.62
CA SER A 509 -16.62 27.34 -21.71
C SER A 509 -15.97 27.58 -20.35
N ILE A 510 -16.26 28.72 -19.73
CA ILE A 510 -15.85 29.06 -18.37
C ILE A 510 -17.08 29.58 -17.62
N ASP A 511 -17.51 28.90 -16.57
CA ASP A 511 -18.65 29.35 -15.77
C ASP A 511 -18.29 30.64 -14.99
N HIS A 512 -17.20 30.61 -14.22
CA HIS A 512 -16.75 31.79 -13.48
C HIS A 512 -15.28 32.10 -13.75
N LEU A 513 -15.02 33.22 -14.44
CA LEU A 513 -13.70 33.79 -14.65
C LEU A 513 -13.45 34.97 -13.72
N MET A 514 -12.39 34.89 -12.90
CA MET A 514 -11.84 36.01 -12.15
C MET A 514 -10.38 36.21 -12.54
N THR A 515 -10.04 37.43 -12.97
CA THR A 515 -8.66 37.80 -13.28
C THR A 515 -8.26 38.99 -12.45
N ASP A 516 -7.00 39.06 -12.01
CA ASP A 516 -6.52 40.15 -11.16
C ASP A 516 -5.09 40.58 -11.52
N ASN A 517 -4.81 41.87 -11.32
CA ASN A 517 -3.50 42.49 -11.44
C ASN A 517 -2.78 42.26 -12.79
N VAL A 518 -3.53 42.19 -13.89
CA VAL A 518 -3.03 41.86 -15.23
C VAL A 518 -2.37 43.07 -15.90
N TRP A 519 -1.17 42.88 -16.47
CA TRP A 519 -0.46 44.00 -17.11
C TRP A 519 -1.22 44.62 -18.29
N GLY A 520 -1.82 43.80 -19.15
CA GLY A 520 -2.57 44.22 -20.34
C GLY A 520 -3.98 43.68 -20.36
N SER A 521 -4.31 42.93 -21.41
CA SER A 521 -5.63 42.31 -21.65
C SER A 521 -5.71 40.93 -21.00
N PRO A 522 -6.59 40.70 -20.00
CA PRO A 522 -6.75 39.41 -19.35
C PRO A 522 -7.26 38.28 -20.23
N VAL A 523 -8.15 38.56 -21.20
CA VAL A 523 -8.75 37.54 -22.06
C VAL A 523 -8.48 37.89 -23.51
N ILE A 524 -7.83 36.97 -24.24
CA ILE A 524 -7.53 37.11 -25.66
C ILE A 524 -7.86 35.82 -26.41
N ILE A 525 -8.59 35.94 -27.52
CA ILE A 525 -8.66 34.93 -28.58
C ILE A 525 -8.02 35.48 -29.85
N ASP A 526 -6.90 34.86 -30.22
CA ASP A 526 -6.18 35.09 -31.48
C ASP A 526 -6.29 33.88 -32.44
N GLY A 527 -6.95 32.79 -32.00
CA GLY A 527 -7.24 31.62 -32.82
C GLY A 527 -8.43 31.83 -33.75
N ALA A 528 -8.25 31.56 -35.04
CA ALA A 528 -9.32 31.70 -36.03
C ALA A 528 -10.47 30.71 -35.77
N ASN A 529 -11.70 31.17 -35.97
CA ASN A 529 -12.92 30.37 -35.79
C ASN A 529 -13.07 29.72 -34.40
N SER A 530 -12.36 30.21 -33.38
CA SER A 530 -12.43 29.71 -32.01
C SER A 530 -13.55 30.41 -31.23
N GLU A 531 -14.12 29.71 -30.26
CA GLU A 531 -15.21 30.19 -29.43
C GLU A 531 -14.88 30.04 -27.94
N LEU A 532 -15.12 31.10 -27.17
CA LEU A 532 -15.09 31.08 -25.71
C LEU A 532 -16.42 31.58 -25.18
N GLN A 533 -17.07 30.77 -24.35
CA GLN A 533 -18.26 31.16 -23.61
C GLN A 533 -17.86 31.43 -22.16
N ILE A 534 -18.32 32.56 -21.60
CA ILE A 534 -18.06 32.95 -20.21
C ILE A 534 -19.39 33.29 -19.57
N ALA A 535 -19.85 32.50 -18.59
CA ALA A 535 -21.11 32.82 -17.93
C ALA A 535 -20.95 34.07 -17.04
N ARG A 536 -19.86 34.14 -16.25
CA ARG A 536 -19.55 35.29 -15.40
C ARG A 536 -18.08 35.68 -15.49
N ALA A 537 -17.82 36.90 -15.96
CA ALA A 537 -16.49 37.50 -16.05
C ALA A 537 -16.29 38.60 -14.99
N GLU A 538 -15.20 38.50 -14.23
CA GLU A 538 -14.73 39.50 -13.27
C GLU A 538 -13.29 39.93 -13.59
N PRO A 539 -13.09 40.77 -14.62
CA PRO A 539 -11.78 41.39 -14.86
C PRO A 539 -11.50 42.47 -13.81
N ARG A 540 -10.55 42.20 -12.91
CA ARG A 540 -10.06 43.12 -11.87
C ARG A 540 -8.64 43.56 -12.21
N VAL A 541 -8.33 44.81 -11.88
CA VAL A 541 -7.02 45.45 -11.97
C VAL A 541 -6.27 45.03 -13.24
N TYR A 542 -6.78 45.45 -14.39
CA TYR A 542 -6.18 45.17 -15.71
C TYR A 542 -5.64 46.46 -16.34
N ASN A 543 -4.95 46.34 -17.48
CA ASN A 543 -4.34 47.49 -18.16
C ASN A 543 -3.39 48.28 -17.22
N ARG A 544 -2.63 47.56 -16.38
CA ARG A 544 -1.61 48.18 -15.51
C ARG A 544 -0.52 48.90 -16.31
N GLY A 545 -0.24 48.43 -17.52
CA GLY A 545 0.67 49.09 -18.47
C GLY A 545 0.14 50.40 -19.07
N VAL A 546 -1.13 50.76 -18.82
CA VAL A 546 -1.79 51.98 -19.31
C VAL A 546 -1.74 52.13 -20.85
N GLY A 547 -1.74 51.01 -21.57
CA GLY A 547 -1.71 50.98 -23.04
C GLY A 547 -3.08 51.05 -23.72
N GLY A 548 -4.16 51.18 -22.94
CA GLY A 548 -5.53 51.13 -23.46
C GLY A 548 -6.01 49.71 -23.75
N PHE A 549 -5.45 48.71 -23.06
CA PHE A 549 -5.73 47.29 -23.28
C PHE A 549 -7.17 46.93 -22.88
N PRO A 550 -8.02 46.47 -23.82
CA PRO A 550 -9.36 46.03 -23.47
C PRO A 550 -9.32 44.79 -22.57
N ALA A 551 -10.31 44.59 -21.70
CA ALA A 551 -10.33 43.43 -20.81
C ALA A 551 -10.52 42.10 -21.59
N ILE A 552 -11.42 42.10 -22.56
CA ILE A 552 -11.84 40.92 -23.33
C ILE A 552 -11.65 41.22 -24.81
N VAL A 553 -10.77 40.48 -25.46
CA VAL A 553 -10.34 40.74 -26.85
C VAL A 553 -10.62 39.52 -27.73
N ALA A 554 -11.42 39.72 -28.78
CA ALA A 554 -11.55 38.79 -29.90
C ALA A 554 -10.80 39.38 -31.11
N ALA A 555 -9.61 38.86 -31.41
CA ALA A 555 -8.70 39.49 -32.38
C ALA A 555 -8.57 38.78 -33.73
N ALA A 556 -9.11 37.57 -33.86
CA ALA A 556 -8.99 36.76 -35.08
C ALA A 556 -10.30 36.61 -35.85
N SER A 557 -10.18 36.34 -37.16
CA SER A 557 -11.33 36.12 -38.03
C SER A 557 -12.16 34.93 -37.56
N GLY A 558 -13.46 35.14 -37.40
CA GLY A 558 -14.39 34.13 -36.91
C GLY A 558 -14.23 33.79 -35.42
N ALA A 559 -13.33 34.46 -34.68
CA ALA A 559 -13.24 34.31 -33.24
C ALA A 559 -14.49 34.91 -32.57
N ILE A 560 -15.11 34.16 -31.67
CA ILE A 560 -16.32 34.59 -30.95
C ILE A 560 -16.07 34.45 -29.45
N ILE A 561 -16.28 35.54 -28.71
CA ILE A 561 -16.39 35.48 -27.25
C ILE A 561 -17.83 35.79 -26.88
N GLN A 562 -18.50 34.87 -26.19
CA GLN A 562 -19.83 35.10 -25.63
C GLN A 562 -19.67 35.32 -24.13
N VAL A 563 -20.17 36.43 -23.61
CA VAL A 563 -20.09 36.72 -22.17
C VAL A 563 -21.46 37.10 -21.66
N ASP A 564 -22.05 36.27 -20.80
CA ASP A 564 -23.41 36.52 -20.30
C ASP A 564 -23.43 37.67 -19.28
N GLN A 565 -22.58 37.60 -18.26
CA GLN A 565 -22.48 38.61 -17.22
C GLN A 565 -21.04 39.13 -17.05
N VAL A 566 -20.88 40.45 -17.07
CA VAL A 566 -19.61 41.11 -16.72
C VAL A 566 -19.83 41.97 -15.48
N MET A 567 -19.07 41.71 -14.42
CA MET A 567 -19.13 42.53 -13.22
C MET A 567 -18.33 43.82 -13.45
N PRO A 568 -18.92 45.00 -13.20
CA PRO A 568 -18.21 46.26 -13.33
C PRO A 568 -17.21 46.48 -12.19
N ASN A 569 -16.00 46.87 -12.59
CA ASN A 569 -15.13 47.75 -11.85
C ASN A 569 -14.42 47.19 -10.60
N TRP A 570 -13.26 46.57 -10.87
CA TRP A 570 -12.04 46.89 -10.13
C TRP A 570 -11.02 47.44 -11.15
N SER A 571 -11.05 48.75 -11.41
CA SER A 571 -10.05 49.58 -12.13
C SER A 571 -9.26 48.97 -13.31
N GLY A 572 -9.71 49.23 -14.55
CA GLY A 572 -8.94 49.02 -15.80
C GLY A 572 -8.09 50.21 -16.25
N SER A 573 -7.77 51.14 -15.35
CA SER A 573 -7.08 52.41 -15.66
C SER A 573 -7.68 53.19 -16.85
N GLY A 574 -9.01 53.17 -17.01
CA GLY A 574 -9.72 53.86 -18.09
C GLY A 574 -9.76 53.14 -19.44
N ALA A 575 -9.22 51.92 -19.56
CA ALA A 575 -9.32 51.13 -20.79
C ALA A 575 -10.73 50.54 -21.00
N PRO A 576 -11.10 50.25 -22.26
CA PRO A 576 -12.38 49.62 -22.55
C PRO A 576 -12.49 48.20 -21.96
N LEU A 577 -13.71 47.68 -21.85
CA LEU A 577 -13.94 46.29 -21.46
C LEU A 577 -13.82 45.32 -22.64
N VAL A 578 -14.24 45.74 -23.84
CA VAL A 578 -14.26 44.88 -25.03
C VAL A 578 -13.35 45.45 -26.12
N GLY A 579 -12.60 44.56 -26.78
CA GLY A 579 -11.85 44.83 -28.00
C GLY A 579 -12.21 43.84 -29.10
N GLU A 580 -12.60 44.35 -30.27
CA GLU A 580 -12.82 43.54 -31.48
C GLU A 580 -11.79 43.93 -32.54
N ALA A 581 -11.07 42.93 -33.08
CA ALA A 581 -10.11 43.12 -34.16
C ALA A 581 -10.12 41.92 -35.11
N GLY A 582 -9.57 42.09 -36.32
CA GLY A 582 -9.34 41.00 -37.26
C GLY A 582 -10.59 40.21 -37.73
N GLY A 583 -11.79 40.75 -37.52
CA GLY A 583 -13.06 40.06 -37.79
C GLY A 583 -13.63 39.26 -36.61
N GLY A 584 -13.01 39.31 -35.44
CA GLY A 584 -13.51 38.73 -34.20
C GLY A 584 -14.70 39.52 -33.62
N LYS A 585 -15.50 38.84 -32.81
CA LYS A 585 -16.72 39.40 -32.20
C LYS A 585 -16.85 39.05 -30.73
N VAL A 586 -17.25 40.02 -29.92
CA VAL A 586 -17.67 39.81 -28.53
C VAL A 586 -19.16 40.05 -28.42
N THR A 587 -19.89 39.07 -27.91
CA THR A 587 -21.36 39.03 -27.93
C THR A 587 -21.91 38.57 -26.58
N GLY A 588 -23.23 38.56 -26.44
CA GLY A 588 -23.89 37.95 -25.29
C GLY A 588 -23.96 38.82 -24.03
N LEU A 589 -23.43 40.06 -24.02
CA LEU A 589 -23.48 40.99 -22.87
C LEU A 589 -24.92 41.29 -22.43
N ARG A 590 -25.50 40.40 -21.61
CA ARG A 590 -26.89 40.45 -21.13
C ARG A 590 -27.01 41.35 -19.90
N SER A 591 -25.97 41.41 -19.07
CA SER A 591 -25.93 42.19 -17.83
C SER A 591 -24.58 42.87 -17.66
N VAL A 592 -24.58 44.19 -17.82
CA VAL A 592 -23.46 45.07 -17.44
C VAL A 592 -23.94 45.85 -16.24
N GLY A 593 -23.40 45.58 -15.06
CA GLY A 593 -23.66 46.43 -13.90
C GLY A 593 -23.00 47.80 -14.13
N VAL A 594 -23.64 48.92 -13.81
CA VAL A 594 -22.94 50.19 -13.58
C VAL A 594 -23.65 50.92 -12.45
N GLY A 595 -22.96 51.21 -11.35
CA GLY A 595 -23.53 51.98 -10.23
C GLY A 595 -23.38 53.48 -10.46
N THR A 596 -24.46 54.26 -10.39
CA THR A 596 -24.42 55.73 -10.52
C THR A 596 -25.31 56.40 -9.46
N ILE A 597 -24.82 57.48 -8.87
CA ILE A 597 -25.56 58.32 -7.91
C ILE A 597 -26.24 59.45 -8.69
N LEU A 598 -27.57 59.49 -8.69
CA LEU A 598 -28.38 60.58 -9.25
C LEU A 598 -28.75 61.54 -8.11
N ASN A 599 -27.89 62.50 -7.80
CA ASN A 599 -28.18 63.48 -6.74
C ASN A 599 -28.92 64.69 -7.32
N GLY A 600 -30.24 64.76 -7.14
CA GLY A 600 -31.05 65.92 -7.52
C GLY A 600 -31.28 66.14 -9.02
N SER A 601 -30.86 65.21 -9.89
CA SER A 601 -31.07 65.26 -11.33
C SER A 601 -32.20 64.33 -11.78
N SER A 602 -32.94 64.73 -12.82
CA SER A 602 -33.96 63.91 -13.50
C SER A 602 -33.38 63.01 -14.61
N ALA A 603 -32.10 63.14 -14.93
CA ALA A 603 -31.41 62.31 -15.91
C ALA A 603 -29.91 62.15 -15.59
N ALA A 604 -29.31 61.03 -16.00
CA ALA A 604 -27.86 60.81 -15.96
C ALA A 604 -27.37 60.15 -17.25
N THR A 605 -26.19 60.57 -17.71
CA THR A 605 -25.41 59.82 -18.68
C THR A 605 -24.33 59.05 -17.94
N ILE A 606 -24.27 57.74 -18.20
CA ILE A 606 -23.42 56.80 -17.51
C ILE A 606 -22.45 56.22 -18.54
N ALA A 607 -21.17 56.53 -18.36
CA ALA A 607 -20.10 55.93 -19.14
C ALA A 607 -19.90 54.48 -18.69
N HIS A 608 -20.01 53.53 -19.61
CA HIS A 608 -19.84 52.09 -19.32
C HIS A 608 -18.54 51.53 -19.90
N SER A 609 -17.79 52.32 -20.68
CA SER A 609 -16.51 51.96 -21.28
C SER A 609 -16.49 50.59 -21.97
N LEU A 610 -17.65 50.10 -22.46
CA LEU A 610 -17.70 48.77 -23.05
C LEU A 610 -16.94 48.71 -24.36
N GLY A 611 -16.95 49.78 -25.15
CA GLY A 611 -16.40 49.77 -26.52
C GLY A 611 -17.37 49.20 -27.55
N ILE A 612 -18.53 48.70 -27.11
CA ILE A 612 -19.65 48.20 -27.93
C ILE A 612 -21.00 48.57 -27.27
N THR A 613 -22.07 48.64 -28.06
CA THR A 613 -23.43 48.92 -27.56
C THR A 613 -24.04 47.66 -26.94
N PRO A 614 -24.34 47.62 -25.62
CA PRO A 614 -24.87 46.42 -24.97
C PRO A 614 -26.34 46.16 -25.34
N ARG A 615 -26.84 44.94 -25.10
CA ARG A 615 -28.25 44.57 -25.32
C ARG A 615 -29.16 44.86 -24.12
N GLY A 616 -28.56 45.04 -22.94
CA GLY A 616 -29.25 45.41 -21.72
C GLY A 616 -28.26 45.90 -20.66
N VAL A 617 -28.74 46.71 -19.72
CA VAL A 617 -27.92 47.32 -18.67
C VAL A 617 -28.64 47.23 -17.33
N ASN A 618 -27.87 46.91 -16.28
CA ASN A 618 -28.30 46.92 -14.91
C ASN A 618 -27.67 48.10 -14.18
N PHE A 619 -28.47 48.95 -13.55
CA PHE A 619 -27.97 50.10 -12.80
C PHE A 619 -28.71 50.25 -11.46
N THR A 620 -28.00 50.76 -10.46
CA THR A 620 -28.55 51.12 -9.15
C THR A 620 -28.59 52.64 -9.04
N LEU A 621 -29.72 53.18 -8.57
CA LEU A 621 -29.91 54.62 -8.36
C LEU A 621 -29.87 54.97 -6.87
N VAL A 622 -29.02 55.92 -6.48
CA VAL A 622 -28.86 56.39 -5.10
C VAL A 622 -29.12 57.91 -5.07
N GLY A 623 -29.93 58.42 -4.13
CA GLY A 623 -30.32 59.85 -4.05
C GLY A 623 -30.34 60.41 -2.62
N ALA A 624 -30.09 61.72 -2.45
CA ALA A 624 -30.06 62.42 -1.15
C ALA A 624 -31.04 63.63 -1.09
N GLY A 625 -31.99 63.64 -0.12
CA GLY A 625 -33.04 64.68 0.02
C GLY A 625 -34.51 64.19 0.20
N ALA A 626 -35.36 65.03 0.82
CA ALA A 626 -36.78 64.73 1.09
C ALA A 626 -37.67 64.81 -0.18
N GLN A 627 -38.62 63.88 -0.35
CA GLN A 627 -39.47 63.73 -1.56
C GLN A 627 -40.85 64.41 -1.49
N THR A 628 -41.40 64.67 -2.69
CA THR A 628 -42.84 64.63 -3.02
C THR A 628 -43.17 63.22 -3.53
N ALA A 629 -44.19 62.54 -2.99
CA ALA A 629 -44.51 61.15 -3.31
C ALA A 629 -44.96 60.96 -4.77
N GLY A 630 -44.20 60.19 -5.56
CA GLY A 630 -44.58 59.77 -6.91
C GLY A 630 -43.90 58.45 -7.32
N SER A 631 -44.64 57.58 -8.01
CA SER A 631 -44.08 56.40 -8.67
C SER A 631 -43.33 56.85 -9.91
N PHE A 632 -42.04 56.53 -10.03
CA PHE A 632 -41.25 56.78 -11.23
C PHE A 632 -40.78 55.46 -11.85
N ILE A 633 -40.75 55.41 -13.18
CA ILE A 633 -40.26 54.28 -13.96
C ILE A 633 -39.00 54.78 -14.68
N PRO A 634 -37.79 54.37 -14.24
CA PRO A 634 -36.58 54.76 -14.95
C PRO A 634 -36.60 54.18 -16.37
N ARG A 635 -36.21 54.97 -17.36
CA ARG A 635 -36.13 54.57 -18.77
C ARG A 635 -34.72 54.82 -19.28
N VAL A 636 -34.19 53.90 -20.07
CA VAL A 636 -32.97 54.16 -20.82
C VAL A 636 -33.35 55.00 -22.04
N ALA A 637 -32.87 56.25 -22.10
CA ALA A 637 -33.25 57.24 -23.11
C ALA A 637 -32.43 57.11 -24.39
N ALA A 638 -31.16 56.74 -24.28
CA ALA A 638 -30.26 56.45 -25.39
C ALA A 638 -29.10 55.57 -24.92
N MET A 639 -28.52 54.78 -25.83
CA MET A 639 -27.36 53.92 -25.55
C MET A 639 -26.46 53.87 -26.77
N ASP A 640 -25.16 54.02 -26.56
CA ASP A 640 -24.12 53.90 -27.58
C ASP A 640 -22.99 52.97 -27.09
N ALA A 641 -21.84 52.98 -27.78
CA ALA A 641 -20.71 52.10 -27.46
C ALA A 641 -19.92 52.52 -26.20
N THR A 642 -20.18 53.72 -25.68
CA THR A 642 -19.42 54.38 -24.62
C THR A 642 -20.30 54.82 -23.44
N ASN A 643 -21.55 55.20 -23.71
CA ASN A 643 -22.47 55.76 -22.75
C ASN A 643 -23.88 55.17 -22.91
N PHE A 644 -24.63 55.12 -21.80
CA PHE A 644 -26.08 55.06 -21.83
C PHE A 644 -26.64 56.18 -20.97
N SER A 645 -27.80 56.72 -21.36
CA SER A 645 -28.51 57.75 -20.61
C SER A 645 -29.75 57.16 -19.98
N VAL A 646 -29.97 57.46 -18.70
CA VAL A 646 -31.18 57.11 -17.95
C VAL A 646 -31.94 58.39 -17.69
N ASP A 647 -33.23 58.38 -18.04
CA ASP A 647 -34.19 59.40 -17.65
C ASP A 647 -35.14 58.80 -16.61
N VAL A 648 -35.24 59.46 -15.46
CA VAL A 648 -36.10 59.05 -14.35
C VAL A 648 -37.36 59.92 -14.25
N GLY A 649 -37.51 60.94 -15.10
CA GLY A 649 -38.67 61.83 -15.20
C GLY A 649 -38.86 62.80 -14.03
N VAL A 650 -38.24 62.54 -12.87
CA VAL A 650 -38.29 63.36 -11.64
C VAL A 650 -36.95 63.30 -10.89
N ALA A 651 -36.58 64.36 -10.17
CA ALA A 651 -35.33 64.39 -9.40
C ALA A 651 -35.33 63.34 -8.26
N VAL A 652 -34.26 62.52 -8.18
CA VAL A 652 -34.14 61.44 -7.19
C VAL A 652 -33.63 61.98 -5.85
N GLY A 653 -34.48 61.91 -4.81
CA GLY A 653 -34.16 62.41 -3.47
C GLY A 653 -33.80 61.35 -2.42
N ALA A 654 -34.26 60.09 -2.49
CA ALA A 654 -34.00 59.13 -1.40
C ALA A 654 -33.43 57.81 -1.91
N ASN A 655 -32.48 57.23 -1.14
CA ASN A 655 -31.94 55.89 -1.36
C ASN A 655 -33.07 54.87 -1.51
N ARG A 656 -33.24 54.38 -2.72
CA ARG A 656 -34.04 53.20 -3.02
C ARG A 656 -33.24 52.35 -3.99
N ASP A 657 -32.90 51.14 -3.57
CA ASP A 657 -32.29 50.17 -4.46
C ASP A 657 -33.37 49.71 -5.45
N PHE A 658 -33.25 50.15 -6.69
CA PHE A 658 -34.01 49.60 -7.80
C PHE A 658 -33.05 48.69 -8.58
N CYS A 659 -33.34 47.39 -8.63
CA CYS A 659 -32.79 46.51 -9.65
C CYS A 659 -33.77 46.50 -10.81
N TRP A 660 -33.37 47.05 -11.96
CA TRP A 660 -34.17 47.01 -13.19
C TRP A 660 -33.32 46.47 -14.32
N GLU A 661 -33.80 45.40 -14.97
CA GLU A 661 -33.24 44.89 -16.22
C GLU A 661 -33.95 45.62 -17.38
N ALA A 662 -33.23 46.51 -18.05
CA ALA A 662 -33.69 47.12 -19.30
C ALA A 662 -33.26 46.23 -20.47
N PHE A 663 -34.22 45.59 -21.15
CA PHE A 663 -33.98 44.93 -22.44
C PHE A 663 -34.36 45.88 -23.58
N PHE A 664 -33.48 46.01 -24.59
CA PHE A 664 -33.76 46.74 -25.83
C PHE A 664 -34.20 45.81 -26.97
#